data_AF-A0A8J9YXQ3-F1
#
_entry.id   AF-A0A8J9YXQ3-F1
#
_cell.length_a   1.000
_cell.length_b   1.000
_cell.length_c   1.000
_cell.angle_alpha   90.00
_cell.angle_beta   90.00
_cell.angle_gamma   90.00
#
_symmetry.space_group_name_H-M   'P 1'
#
loop_
_entity.id
_entity.type
_entity.pdbx_description
1 polymer ?
#
loop_
_entity_poly.entity_id
_entity_poly.type
_entity_poly.pdbx_seq_one_letter_code
_entity_poly.pdbx_strand_id
1 'polypeptide(L)'
;MKSLVDPPKFLGPATIALLNYALAMAVITMTSLSIGFQLGFGVALLLKIGIFKLFGQSNYVAAIYGMDAIVIHLVFDFFTRYGLLRNIFFAFGNEHSVWYHYLQFVMFVIVIVVLSFVVVLPWPVGGRPGISFAFCLVCAPTQLYYDDLASHFQLTADVSPHTCLLAAAIFMGVVVSSSGGLVSAVLVLLLTALGITNTTDSERLDYMLSLVGGLSAGATGYMTCDIMKRLCNFNRRGLQLQILMGPIGFVYGIGLCWLYGWHMVCIWPSTRKDAYYMVPNIVAIFLIVQVERQRVDLAFQEMGSYPAVLVSRSIKTITQVKDLPLKFTLIDFAGDTVYHCTHHLFLSNLAIHLIVFNMERLEQEPDYIRRICYWVQSVTVHVQNPNPHIFIVGTHTHSLSLERRKFLSSKVSRALLSNETFAQFIVGKPDNNKDVLFCVENSLPLGQDPRACVLRKTIMEVAASSFQSKRHVPIKWLKVSDFVNKYKCSSKATCLMDKRALLHKLSQEGAVEAEDKGEEFEQMLKFYDEIGELQVMGDVVVLNMKALVQLVVELVELDCDDHELGIVHVTSLRRVWKFLTAENFLSAIALFERYDILCPISQEQYLVPLLLETSEVTTAKQEEADQDASAFWDTEESDTVLYFKFYKFHPEAIFLRLLARCLSISQKTHDLGRGADRDVYRNVGRFYQGHDFYYKMELVCPSVEQNMIQVTVKCAPNRGPHSLLSRLHNDLQQIRDRDFPYLNYTAGFPCPACSSFNKREGARKRDNPSPHILRVAGHDEELPRPGEKATLMCRGKAFEVDLGVHQQTLDAAQPVKTGESKTSQQKSVREYFFFVKEKVSSDWKDLALFLDLEDSGIRNIANRNPDDKSRCMDMLEVWVRRRGGGATLEVLMEALSNAGLQNVADGLRK
;
A
#
# COMPACT_ATOMS: atom_id res chain seq x y z
N MET A 1 4.53 -30.20 36.20
CA MET A 1 3.70 -29.69 37.31
C MET A 1 3.14 -28.33 36.92
N LYS A 2 1.92 -28.34 36.35
CA LYS A 2 0.87 -27.29 36.33
C LYS A 2 -0.14 -27.66 35.25
N SER A 3 -0.89 -28.72 35.55
CA SER A 3 -2.30 -28.80 35.21
C SER A 3 -3.09 -27.92 36.20
N LEU A 4 -4.36 -27.66 35.89
CA LEU A 4 -5.37 -26.87 36.62
C LEU A 4 -5.40 -25.38 36.23
N VAL A 5 -6.12 -25.05 35.16
CA VAL A 5 -7.47 -24.46 35.21
C VAL A 5 -8.13 -24.68 33.84
N ASP A 6 -8.94 -25.74 33.69
CA ASP A 6 -9.88 -25.80 32.57
C ASP A 6 -11.12 -24.98 32.97
N PRO A 7 -11.49 -23.91 32.24
CA PRO A 7 -12.75 -23.22 32.46
C PRO A 7 -13.92 -24.16 32.09
N PRO A 8 -15.13 -23.94 32.62
CA PRO A 8 -16.28 -24.76 32.27
C PRO A 8 -16.43 -24.78 30.74
N LYS A 9 -16.53 -25.99 30.17
CA LYS A 9 -16.87 -26.20 28.75
C LYS A 9 -18.28 -25.68 28.50
N PHE A 10 -18.45 -24.37 28.38
CA PHE A 10 -19.61 -23.80 27.74
C PHE A 10 -19.65 -24.36 26.32
N LEU A 11 -20.77 -24.99 25.94
CA LEU A 11 -21.01 -25.38 24.56
C LEU A 11 -20.73 -24.17 23.67
N GLY A 12 -19.90 -24.34 22.64
CA GLY A 12 -19.58 -23.25 21.74
C GLY A 12 -20.85 -22.68 21.08
N PRO A 13 -20.82 -21.43 20.58
CA PRO A 13 -21.97 -20.79 19.95
C PRO A 13 -22.59 -21.64 18.84
N ALA A 14 -21.76 -22.37 18.08
CA ALA A 14 -22.19 -23.29 17.02
C ALA A 14 -22.94 -24.52 17.56
N THR A 15 -22.54 -25.05 18.71
CA THR A 15 -23.16 -26.22 19.33
C THR A 15 -24.52 -25.87 19.95
N ILE A 16 -24.63 -24.68 20.55
CA ILE A 16 -25.90 -24.13 21.05
C ILE A 16 -26.87 -23.87 19.88
N ALA A 17 -26.38 -23.28 18.78
CA ALA A 17 -27.19 -23.03 17.60
C ALA A 17 -27.73 -24.33 16.98
N LEU A 18 -26.90 -25.38 16.91
CA LEU A 18 -27.31 -26.70 16.41
C LEU A 18 -28.35 -27.37 17.31
N LEU A 19 -28.18 -27.28 18.63
CA LEU A 19 -29.13 -27.82 19.62
C LEU A 19 -30.48 -27.10 19.53
N ASN A 20 -30.46 -25.77 19.45
CA ASN A 20 -31.67 -24.95 19.28
C ASN A 20 -32.37 -25.24 17.94
N TYR A 21 -31.62 -25.47 16.87
CA TYR A 21 -32.15 -25.89 15.58
C TYR A 21 -32.82 -27.27 15.66
N ALA A 22 -32.18 -28.25 16.32
CA ALA A 22 -32.73 -29.58 16.50
C ALA A 22 -34.01 -29.57 17.36
N LEU A 23 -34.03 -28.80 18.46
CA LEU A 23 -35.22 -28.62 19.29
C LEU A 23 -36.37 -27.93 18.53
N ALA A 24 -36.06 -26.88 17.76
CA ALA A 24 -37.06 -26.20 16.93
C ALA A 24 -37.65 -27.16 15.89
N MET A 25 -36.82 -27.95 15.22
CA MET A 25 -37.28 -28.96 14.25
C MET A 25 -38.15 -30.02 14.91
N ALA A 26 -37.78 -30.53 16.10
CA ALA A 26 -38.58 -31.50 16.84
C ALA A 26 -39.96 -30.93 17.21
N VAL A 27 -40.02 -29.69 17.72
CA VAL A 27 -41.29 -29.02 18.03
C VAL A 27 -42.13 -28.85 16.76
N ILE A 28 -41.53 -28.37 15.66
CA ILE A 28 -42.24 -28.20 14.39
C ILE A 28 -42.81 -29.53 13.88
N THR A 29 -42.05 -30.62 13.95
CA THR A 29 -42.55 -31.95 13.53
C THR A 29 -43.67 -32.46 14.43
N MET A 30 -43.63 -32.18 15.73
CA MET A 30 -44.67 -32.60 16.68
C MET A 30 -45.96 -31.77 16.57
N THR A 31 -45.88 -30.50 16.16
CA THR A 31 -47.04 -29.59 16.14
C THR A 31 -47.66 -29.37 14.76
N SER A 32 -46.98 -29.71 13.67
CA SER A 32 -47.37 -29.22 12.32
C SER A 32 -47.51 -30.26 11.21
N LEU A 33 -47.30 -31.55 11.50
CA LEU A 33 -47.24 -32.62 10.47
C LEU A 33 -48.55 -32.81 9.67
N SER A 34 -49.68 -32.34 10.18
CA SER A 34 -51.02 -32.58 9.63
C SER A 34 -51.86 -31.31 9.44
N ILE A 35 -51.72 -30.33 10.35
CA ILE A 35 -52.63 -29.18 10.46
C ILE A 35 -52.16 -27.96 9.61
N GLY A 36 -50.86 -27.85 9.34
CA GLY A 36 -50.25 -26.64 8.79
C GLY A 36 -50.75 -26.25 7.39
N PHE A 37 -50.87 -27.21 6.47
CA PHE A 37 -51.31 -26.93 5.10
C PHE A 37 -52.82 -26.77 4.97
N GLN A 38 -53.59 -27.32 5.92
CA GLN A 38 -55.04 -27.18 5.98
C GLN A 38 -55.46 -25.79 6.51
N LEU A 39 -54.58 -25.12 7.28
CA LEU A 39 -54.72 -23.73 7.76
C LEU A 39 -54.19 -22.65 6.79
N GLY A 40 -53.54 -23.03 5.69
CA GLY A 40 -52.94 -22.12 4.71
C GLY A 40 -51.43 -21.92 4.85
N PHE A 41 -50.73 -21.83 3.70
CA PHE A 41 -49.26 -21.82 3.63
C PHE A 41 -48.60 -20.68 4.42
N GLY A 42 -49.11 -19.45 4.30
CA GLY A 42 -48.58 -18.29 5.00
C GLY A 42 -48.66 -18.42 6.53
N VAL A 43 -49.73 -19.04 7.04
CA VAL A 43 -49.89 -19.32 8.48
C VAL A 43 -48.84 -20.31 8.95
N ALA A 44 -48.63 -21.39 8.20
CA ALA A 44 -47.60 -22.40 8.51
C ALA A 44 -46.18 -21.81 8.49
N LEU A 45 -45.88 -20.93 7.52
CA LEU A 45 -44.58 -20.25 7.44
C LEU A 45 -44.35 -19.31 8.61
N LEU A 46 -45.33 -18.48 8.94
CA LEU A 46 -45.21 -17.54 10.07
C LEU A 46 -45.07 -18.28 11.40
N LEU A 47 -45.80 -19.38 11.60
CA LEU A 47 -45.69 -20.21 12.80
C LEU A 47 -44.28 -20.79 12.93
N LYS A 48 -43.73 -21.37 11.85
CA LYS A 48 -42.40 -21.98 11.85
C LYS A 48 -41.28 -20.93 12.05
N ILE A 49 -41.40 -19.76 11.42
CA ILE A 49 -40.49 -18.62 11.67
C ILE A 49 -40.57 -18.20 13.14
N GLY A 50 -41.78 -18.10 13.70
CA GLY A 50 -42.02 -17.78 15.11
C GLY A 50 -41.34 -18.79 16.05
N ILE A 51 -41.46 -20.09 15.76
CA ILE A 51 -40.79 -21.15 16.53
C ILE A 51 -39.26 -20.98 16.47
N PHE A 52 -38.66 -20.78 15.29
CA PHE A 52 -37.21 -20.56 15.20
C PHE A 52 -36.74 -19.29 15.93
N LYS A 53 -37.55 -18.23 15.94
CA LYS A 53 -37.27 -17.03 16.74
C LYS A 53 -37.36 -17.29 18.25
N LEU A 54 -38.32 -18.09 18.70
CA LEU A 54 -38.44 -18.49 20.11
C LEU A 54 -37.20 -19.26 20.58
N PHE A 55 -36.55 -20.01 19.69
CA PHE A 55 -35.28 -20.70 19.94
C PHE A 55 -34.03 -19.81 19.70
N GLY A 56 -34.20 -18.49 19.70
CA GLY A 56 -33.10 -17.51 19.72
C GLY A 56 -32.42 -17.25 18.38
N GLN A 57 -33.02 -17.67 17.25
CA GLN A 57 -32.47 -17.40 15.92
C GLN A 57 -32.74 -15.95 15.48
N SER A 58 -31.80 -15.35 14.75
CA SER A 58 -32.00 -14.01 14.16
C SER A 58 -33.14 -14.04 13.13
N ASN A 59 -33.76 -12.89 12.87
CA ASN A 59 -34.92 -12.80 11.96
C ASN A 59 -34.65 -13.41 10.57
N TYR A 60 -33.47 -13.16 10.02
CA TYR A 60 -33.04 -13.68 8.72
C TYR A 60 -32.85 -15.21 8.76
N VAL A 61 -32.14 -15.71 9.78
CA VAL A 61 -31.86 -17.14 9.95
C VAL A 61 -33.15 -17.92 10.23
N ALA A 62 -34.04 -17.38 11.06
CA ALA A 62 -35.35 -17.94 11.34
C ALA A 62 -36.25 -18.00 10.08
N ALA A 63 -36.16 -16.99 9.20
CA ALA A 63 -36.89 -17.00 7.93
C ALA A 63 -36.39 -18.10 6.98
N ILE A 64 -35.06 -18.27 6.86
CA ILE A 64 -34.46 -19.34 6.06
C ILE A 64 -34.85 -20.71 6.61
N TYR A 65 -34.63 -20.94 7.91
CA TYR A 65 -34.96 -22.23 8.52
C TYR A 65 -36.46 -22.52 8.53
N GLY A 66 -37.30 -21.49 8.65
CA GLY A 66 -38.74 -21.60 8.50
C GLY A 66 -39.14 -22.08 7.10
N MET A 67 -38.56 -21.49 6.05
CA MET A 67 -38.76 -21.97 4.67
C MET A 67 -38.25 -23.41 4.50
N ASP A 68 -37.08 -23.72 5.07
CA ASP A 68 -36.48 -25.05 4.95
C ASP A 68 -37.38 -26.12 5.59
N ALA A 69 -37.87 -25.85 6.79
CA ALA A 69 -38.77 -26.74 7.50
C ALA A 69 -40.06 -26.98 6.70
N ILE A 70 -40.62 -25.98 6.02
CA ILE A 70 -41.88 -26.15 5.27
C ILE A 70 -41.76 -27.14 4.14
N VAL A 71 -40.71 -27.03 3.33
CA VAL A 71 -40.62 -27.93 2.18
C VAL A 71 -40.27 -29.34 2.63
N ILE A 72 -39.46 -29.51 3.68
CA ILE A 72 -39.26 -30.82 4.30
C ILE A 72 -40.63 -31.43 4.68
N HIS A 73 -41.54 -30.63 5.23
CA HIS A 73 -42.90 -31.09 5.57
C HIS A 73 -43.75 -31.38 4.33
N LEU A 74 -43.66 -30.59 3.25
CA LEU A 74 -44.38 -30.86 1.98
C LEU A 74 -43.94 -32.19 1.36
N VAL A 75 -42.63 -32.41 1.32
CA VAL A 75 -42.04 -33.64 0.79
C VAL A 75 -42.51 -34.82 1.63
N PHE A 76 -42.52 -34.67 2.96
CA PHE A 76 -43.03 -35.69 3.87
C PHE A 76 -44.53 -35.97 3.64
N ASP A 77 -45.38 -34.95 3.58
CA ASP A 77 -46.83 -35.07 3.34
C ASP A 77 -47.13 -35.76 2.00
N PHE A 78 -46.35 -35.48 0.96
CA PHE A 78 -46.45 -36.15 -0.33
C PHE A 78 -46.22 -37.66 -0.25
N PHE A 79 -45.14 -38.05 0.43
CA PHE A 79 -44.81 -39.45 0.62
C PHE A 79 -45.89 -40.19 1.41
N THR A 80 -46.49 -39.54 2.40
CA THR A 80 -47.53 -40.14 3.25
C THR A 80 -48.90 -40.17 2.56
N ARG A 81 -49.32 -39.09 1.86
CA ARG A 81 -50.68 -38.91 1.35
C ARG A 81 -50.98 -39.72 0.09
N TYR A 82 -50.01 -39.86 -0.83
CA TYR A 82 -50.20 -40.65 -2.04
C TYR A 82 -50.01 -42.15 -1.81
N GLY A 83 -49.66 -42.57 -0.58
CA GLY A 83 -49.27 -43.95 -0.30
C GLY A 83 -48.21 -44.45 -1.29
N LEU A 84 -47.39 -43.54 -1.82
CA LEU A 84 -46.56 -43.78 -3.00
C LEU A 84 -45.59 -44.94 -2.75
N LEU A 85 -45.12 -45.06 -1.50
CA LEU A 85 -44.30 -46.18 -1.02
C LEU A 85 -45.02 -47.54 -1.21
N ARG A 86 -46.32 -47.61 -0.94
CA ARG A 86 -47.15 -48.81 -1.09
C ARG A 86 -47.56 -49.02 -2.55
N ASN A 87 -47.98 -47.96 -3.23
CA ASN A 87 -48.47 -48.00 -4.61
C ASN A 87 -47.38 -48.29 -5.65
N ILE A 88 -46.15 -47.80 -5.45
CA ILE A 88 -45.00 -48.17 -6.30
C ILE A 88 -44.75 -49.68 -6.20
N PHE A 89 -44.82 -50.25 -4.99
CA PHE A 89 -44.60 -51.69 -4.78
C PHE A 89 -45.70 -52.53 -5.42
N PHE A 90 -46.96 -52.12 -5.33
CA PHE A 90 -48.11 -52.79 -5.95
C PHE A 90 -48.20 -52.59 -7.49
N ALA A 91 -47.74 -51.45 -8.02
CA ALA A 91 -47.81 -51.13 -9.45
C ALA A 91 -46.95 -52.04 -10.35
N PHE A 92 -46.02 -52.81 -9.77
CA PHE A 92 -45.09 -53.66 -10.51
C PHE A 92 -45.45 -55.17 -10.57
N GLY A 93 -46.69 -55.58 -10.19
CA GLY A 93 -47.18 -56.99 -10.05
C GLY A 93 -46.45 -58.11 -10.81
N ASN A 94 -46.06 -59.24 -10.19
CA ASN A 94 -46.88 -60.45 -9.94
C ASN A 94 -46.19 -61.42 -8.91
N GLU A 95 -46.97 -62.19 -8.13
CA GLU A 95 -46.63 -62.75 -6.79
C GLU A 95 -45.76 -64.03 -6.69
N HIS A 96 -45.03 -64.49 -7.73
CA HIS A 96 -44.53 -65.89 -7.73
C HIS A 96 -43.02 -66.15 -7.85
N SER A 97 -42.13 -65.19 -7.55
CA SER A 97 -40.69 -65.53 -7.40
C SER A 97 -39.95 -64.69 -6.35
N VAL A 98 -38.99 -65.30 -5.64
CA VAL A 98 -38.14 -64.60 -4.64
C VAL A 98 -37.29 -63.49 -5.29
N TRP A 99 -36.89 -63.66 -6.55
CA TRP A 99 -36.15 -62.66 -7.33
C TRP A 99 -36.96 -61.39 -7.63
N TYR A 100 -38.28 -61.49 -7.63
CA TYR A 100 -39.17 -60.36 -7.89
C TYR A 100 -39.14 -59.34 -6.74
N HIS A 101 -39.14 -59.79 -5.49
CA HIS A 101 -38.98 -58.89 -4.33
C HIS A 101 -37.65 -58.15 -4.33
N TYR A 102 -36.58 -58.77 -4.85
CA TYR A 102 -35.28 -58.11 -5.01
C TYR A 102 -35.33 -57.00 -6.08
N LEU A 103 -35.94 -57.27 -7.23
CA LEU A 103 -36.10 -56.28 -8.30
C LEU A 103 -37.00 -55.11 -7.86
N GLN A 104 -38.11 -55.39 -7.17
CA GLN A 104 -38.99 -54.37 -6.60
C GLN A 104 -38.24 -53.48 -5.60
N PHE A 105 -37.41 -54.07 -4.74
CA PHE A 105 -36.60 -53.34 -3.77
C PHE A 105 -35.57 -52.43 -4.44
N VAL A 106 -34.84 -52.94 -5.46
CA VAL A 106 -33.86 -52.14 -6.20
C VAL A 106 -34.54 -50.97 -6.93
N MET A 107 -35.66 -51.22 -7.59
CA MET A 107 -36.43 -50.17 -8.28
C MET A 107 -37.00 -49.14 -7.30
N PHE A 108 -37.47 -49.58 -6.14
CA PHE A 108 -37.93 -48.71 -5.05
C PHE A 108 -36.81 -47.76 -4.58
N VAL A 109 -35.61 -48.28 -4.31
CA VAL A 109 -34.46 -47.46 -3.92
C VAL A 109 -34.10 -46.47 -5.03
N ILE A 110 -34.06 -46.89 -6.29
CA ILE A 110 -33.78 -46.00 -7.43
C ILE A 110 -34.82 -44.88 -7.53
N VAL A 111 -36.11 -45.18 -7.38
CA VAL A 111 -37.18 -44.17 -7.42
C VAL A 111 -37.03 -43.18 -6.28
N ILE A 112 -36.73 -43.64 -5.05
CA ILE A 112 -36.47 -42.76 -3.90
C ILE A 112 -35.25 -41.87 -4.14
N VAL A 113 -34.18 -42.40 -4.72
CA VAL A 113 -32.97 -41.64 -5.08
C VAL A 113 -33.29 -40.58 -6.13
N VAL A 114 -34.03 -40.93 -7.18
CA VAL A 114 -34.43 -39.99 -8.25
C VAL A 114 -35.35 -38.91 -7.70
N LEU A 115 -36.33 -39.27 -6.87
CA LEU A 115 -37.27 -38.32 -6.30
C LEU A 115 -36.58 -37.37 -5.31
N SER A 116 -35.67 -37.90 -4.47
CA SER A 116 -34.82 -37.09 -3.58
C SER A 116 -33.93 -36.15 -4.38
N PHE A 117 -33.36 -36.61 -5.49
CA PHE A 117 -32.55 -35.77 -6.38
C PHE A 117 -33.38 -34.64 -6.99
N VAL A 118 -34.55 -34.94 -7.57
CA VAL A 118 -35.43 -33.95 -8.21
C VAL A 118 -35.91 -32.88 -7.23
N VAL A 119 -36.25 -33.27 -6.00
CA VAL A 119 -36.74 -32.39 -4.94
C VAL A 119 -35.61 -31.53 -4.34
N VAL A 120 -34.42 -32.12 -4.14
CA VAL A 120 -33.31 -31.45 -3.44
C VAL A 120 -32.43 -30.66 -4.41
N LEU A 121 -32.47 -30.87 -5.72
CA LEU A 121 -31.61 -30.20 -6.69
C LEU A 121 -31.69 -28.65 -6.68
N PRO A 122 -32.88 -28.01 -6.65
CA PRO A 122 -32.99 -26.54 -6.64
C PRO A 122 -32.59 -25.90 -5.29
N TRP A 123 -32.45 -26.73 -4.26
CA TRP A 123 -32.36 -26.35 -2.86
C TRP A 123 -31.07 -25.60 -2.46
N PRO A 124 -29.86 -26.09 -2.81
CA PRO A 124 -28.60 -25.48 -2.40
C PRO A 124 -28.22 -24.30 -3.30
N VAL A 125 -28.92 -24.16 -4.44
CA VAL A 125 -28.59 -23.23 -5.51
C VAL A 125 -29.44 -21.97 -5.45
N GLY A 126 -30.27 -21.78 -4.43
CA GLY A 126 -30.99 -20.53 -4.24
C GLY A 126 -32.41 -20.45 -4.77
N GLY A 127 -33.06 -21.56 -5.12
CA GLY A 127 -34.46 -21.56 -5.54
C GLY A 127 -35.48 -21.51 -4.39
N ARG A 128 -35.04 -21.58 -3.13
CA ARG A 128 -35.94 -21.73 -1.95
C ARG A 128 -36.96 -20.62 -1.81
N PRO A 129 -36.59 -19.33 -1.95
CA PRO A 129 -37.56 -18.26 -1.78
C PRO A 129 -38.54 -18.19 -2.94
N GLY A 130 -38.10 -18.54 -4.17
CA GLY A 130 -38.99 -18.71 -5.32
C GLY A 130 -40.03 -19.80 -5.14
N ILE A 131 -39.62 -20.98 -4.65
CA ILE A 131 -40.53 -22.10 -4.33
C ILE A 131 -41.54 -21.70 -3.25
N SER A 132 -41.06 -21.05 -2.18
CA SER A 132 -41.92 -20.58 -1.08
C SER A 132 -42.91 -19.50 -1.54
N PHE A 133 -42.48 -18.61 -2.44
CA PHE A 133 -43.34 -17.60 -3.04
C PHE A 133 -44.44 -18.25 -3.91
N ALA A 134 -44.13 -19.31 -4.67
CA ALA A 134 -45.13 -20.06 -5.42
C ALA A 134 -46.20 -20.65 -4.49
N PHE A 135 -45.80 -21.26 -3.37
CA PHE A 135 -46.75 -21.84 -2.43
C PHE A 135 -47.63 -20.80 -1.71
N CYS A 136 -47.19 -19.56 -1.54
CA CYS A 136 -48.04 -18.47 -1.04
C CYS A 136 -49.20 -18.13 -2.01
N LEU A 137 -49.10 -18.48 -3.29
CA LEU A 137 -50.07 -18.14 -4.32
C LEU A 137 -51.10 -19.24 -4.62
N VAL A 138 -50.91 -20.45 -4.08
CA VAL A 138 -51.77 -21.61 -4.35
C VAL A 138 -52.40 -22.14 -3.06
N CYS A 139 -53.64 -22.62 -3.11
CA CYS A 139 -54.30 -23.24 -1.96
C CYS A 139 -54.49 -24.74 -2.10
N ALA A 140 -54.34 -25.44 -0.98
CA ALA A 140 -54.60 -26.87 -0.87
C ALA A 140 -56.10 -27.17 -1.06
N PRO A 141 -56.47 -28.32 -1.67
CA PRO A 141 -57.86 -28.69 -1.96
C PRO A 141 -58.70 -29.04 -0.72
N THR A 142 -58.08 -29.28 0.44
CA THR A 142 -58.75 -29.57 1.72
C THR A 142 -58.37 -28.50 2.75
N GLN A 143 -59.22 -27.49 2.93
CA GLN A 143 -59.02 -26.44 3.94
C GLN A 143 -59.83 -26.75 5.20
N LEU A 144 -59.21 -26.58 6.38
CA LEU A 144 -59.90 -26.69 7.66
C LEU A 144 -60.46 -25.34 8.08
N TYR A 145 -61.72 -25.34 8.52
CA TYR A 145 -62.36 -24.21 9.17
C TYR A 145 -62.07 -24.24 10.68
N TYR A 146 -62.04 -23.05 11.29
CA TYR A 146 -61.69 -22.87 12.71
C TYR A 146 -62.51 -23.75 13.67
N ASP A 147 -63.78 -24.00 13.33
CA ASP A 147 -64.70 -24.80 14.17
C ASP A 147 -64.34 -26.31 14.21
N ASP A 148 -63.59 -26.82 13.24
CA ASP A 148 -63.12 -28.23 13.16
C ASP A 148 -61.68 -28.42 13.71
N LEU A 149 -61.05 -27.35 14.19
CA LEU A 149 -59.64 -27.37 14.60
C LEU A 149 -59.41 -28.25 15.85
N ALA A 150 -60.34 -28.19 16.82
CA ALA A 150 -60.23 -28.90 18.09
C ALA A 150 -60.38 -30.43 17.94
N SER A 151 -61.25 -30.88 17.04
CA SER A 151 -61.47 -32.31 16.76
C SER A 151 -60.31 -32.92 15.97
N HIS A 152 -59.67 -32.15 15.07
CA HIS A 152 -58.48 -32.60 14.35
C HIS A 152 -57.22 -32.67 15.23
N PHE A 153 -57.02 -31.73 16.17
CA PHE A 153 -55.89 -31.81 17.11
C PHE A 153 -55.92 -33.10 17.97
N GLN A 154 -57.11 -33.61 18.32
CA GLN A 154 -57.26 -34.89 19.02
C GLN A 154 -56.98 -36.11 18.12
N LEU A 155 -57.26 -36.04 16.82
CA LEU A 155 -56.97 -37.12 15.86
C LEU A 155 -55.48 -37.21 15.50
N THR A 156 -54.76 -36.08 15.57
CA THR A 156 -53.32 -36.02 15.23
C THR A 156 -52.39 -36.54 16.31
N ALA A 157 -52.92 -36.92 17.49
CA ALA A 157 -52.17 -37.64 18.51
C ALA A 157 -51.91 -39.12 18.14
N ASP A 158 -52.64 -39.67 17.16
CA ASP A 158 -52.39 -40.99 16.55
C ASP A 158 -51.44 -40.87 15.34
N VAL A 159 -50.23 -40.35 15.56
CA VAL A 159 -49.17 -40.44 14.53
C VAL A 159 -48.79 -41.91 14.39
N SER A 160 -48.97 -42.49 13.20
CA SER A 160 -48.67 -43.91 12.98
C SER A 160 -47.19 -44.19 13.31
N PRO A 161 -46.85 -45.25 14.05
CA PRO A 161 -45.46 -45.54 14.42
C PRO A 161 -44.50 -45.61 13.22
N HIS A 162 -45.01 -46.00 12.05
CA HIS A 162 -44.28 -46.01 10.77
C HIS A 162 -43.82 -44.62 10.31
N THR A 163 -44.62 -43.57 10.51
CA THR A 163 -44.26 -42.20 10.10
C THR A 163 -43.15 -41.63 10.98
N CYS A 164 -43.21 -41.89 12.29
CA CYS A 164 -42.13 -41.53 13.22
C CYS A 164 -40.82 -42.24 12.87
N LEU A 165 -40.88 -43.53 12.52
CA LEU A 165 -39.70 -44.31 12.13
C LEU A 165 -39.07 -43.79 10.83
N LEU A 166 -39.88 -43.47 9.81
CA LEU A 166 -39.40 -42.90 8.55
C LEU A 166 -38.66 -41.57 8.78
N ALA A 167 -39.24 -40.67 9.58
CA ALA A 167 -38.62 -39.37 9.88
C ALA A 167 -37.29 -39.51 10.63
N ALA A 168 -37.23 -40.39 11.64
CA ALA A 168 -36.00 -40.70 12.37
C ALA A 168 -34.93 -41.29 11.44
N ALA A 169 -35.32 -42.18 10.52
CA ALA A 169 -34.43 -42.80 9.55
C ALA A 169 -33.83 -41.78 8.56
N ILE A 170 -34.61 -40.80 8.08
CA ILE A 170 -34.10 -39.70 7.24
C ILE A 170 -33.03 -38.90 7.98
N PHE A 171 -33.30 -38.52 9.23
CA PHE A 171 -32.36 -37.74 10.03
C PHE A 171 -31.05 -38.51 10.26
N MET A 172 -31.16 -39.79 10.61
CA MET A 172 -30.00 -40.69 10.75
C MET A 172 -29.19 -40.78 9.45
N GLY A 173 -29.86 -40.88 8.30
CA GLY A 173 -29.20 -40.91 6.98
C GLY A 173 -28.38 -39.64 6.70
N VAL A 174 -28.91 -38.47 7.06
CA VAL A 174 -28.20 -37.17 6.93
C VAL A 174 -26.98 -37.14 7.86
N VAL A 175 -27.14 -37.52 9.13
CA VAL A 175 -26.06 -37.49 10.12
C VAL A 175 -24.91 -38.40 9.72
N VAL A 176 -25.20 -39.65 9.35
CA VAL A 176 -24.19 -40.65 8.93
C VAL A 176 -23.44 -40.18 7.67
N SER A 177 -24.13 -39.53 6.74
CA SER A 177 -23.51 -39.00 5.52
C SER A 177 -22.63 -37.78 5.81
N SER A 178 -23.03 -36.94 6.76
CA SER A 178 -22.27 -35.75 7.14
C SER A 178 -20.95 -36.04 7.86
N SER A 179 -20.87 -37.19 8.55
CA SER A 179 -19.64 -37.66 9.20
C SER A 179 -18.71 -38.45 8.28
N GLY A 180 -18.98 -38.51 6.96
CA GLY A 180 -18.18 -39.28 6.00
C GLY A 180 -18.41 -40.80 6.03
N GLY A 181 -19.46 -41.26 6.72
CA GLY A 181 -19.74 -42.67 6.99
C GLY A 181 -20.52 -43.40 5.89
N LEU A 182 -20.24 -43.14 4.61
CA LEU A 182 -20.93 -43.78 3.46
C LEU A 182 -20.96 -45.32 3.55
N VAL A 183 -19.85 -45.91 4.04
CA VAL A 183 -19.69 -47.37 4.18
C VAL A 183 -20.67 -47.94 5.22
N SER A 184 -20.97 -47.20 6.28
CA SER A 184 -21.92 -47.61 7.32
C SER A 184 -23.36 -47.58 6.82
N ALA A 185 -23.74 -46.58 6.01
CA ALA A 185 -25.07 -46.49 5.40
C ALA A 185 -25.32 -47.63 4.39
N VAL A 186 -24.32 -47.98 3.58
CA VAL A 186 -24.39 -49.11 2.63
C VAL A 186 -24.50 -50.45 3.36
N LEU A 187 -23.78 -50.62 4.47
CA LEU A 187 -23.85 -51.83 5.31
C LEU A 187 -25.23 -52.00 5.96
N VAL A 188 -25.83 -50.91 6.46
CA VAL A 188 -27.19 -50.94 7.02
C VAL A 188 -28.21 -51.30 5.94
N LEU A 189 -28.11 -50.71 4.74
CA LEU A 189 -28.96 -51.02 3.59
C LEU A 189 -28.88 -52.50 3.17
N LEU A 190 -27.67 -53.07 3.15
CA LEU A 190 -27.42 -54.48 2.82
C LEU A 190 -28.00 -55.43 3.89
N LEU A 191 -27.82 -55.12 5.18
CA LEU A 191 -28.35 -55.91 6.29
C LEU A 191 -29.89 -55.88 6.34
N THR A 192 -30.51 -54.74 6.03
CA THR A 192 -31.96 -54.62 5.93
C THR A 192 -32.54 -55.33 4.71
N ALA A 193 -31.84 -55.32 3.57
CA ALA A 193 -32.23 -56.08 2.37
C ALA A 193 -32.22 -57.59 2.63
N LEU A 194 -31.27 -58.09 3.43
CA LEU A 194 -31.22 -59.49 3.89
C LEU A 194 -32.36 -59.84 4.88
N GLY A 195 -32.85 -58.85 5.64
CA GLY A 195 -33.98 -59.05 6.56
C GLY A 195 -35.33 -59.16 5.86
N ILE A 196 -35.50 -58.43 4.75
CA ILE A 196 -36.74 -58.43 3.93
C ILE A 196 -36.98 -59.79 3.26
N THR A 197 -35.92 -60.51 2.88
CA THR A 197 -36.05 -61.83 2.23
C THR A 197 -36.59 -62.93 3.15
N ASN A 198 -36.64 -62.71 4.47
CA ASN A 198 -37.05 -63.70 5.47
C ASN A 198 -38.41 -63.40 6.13
N THR A 199 -39.13 -62.35 5.71
CA THR A 199 -40.38 -61.92 6.36
C THR A 199 -41.58 -62.03 5.43
N THR A 200 -42.58 -62.84 5.83
CA THR A 200 -43.89 -62.98 5.15
C THR A 200 -44.98 -62.11 5.78
N ASP A 201 -44.62 -61.27 6.76
CA ASP A 201 -45.56 -60.49 7.56
C ASP A 201 -45.69 -59.05 7.05
N SER A 202 -46.91 -58.65 6.69
CA SER A 202 -47.24 -57.36 6.05
C SER A 202 -46.84 -56.16 6.90
N GLU A 203 -47.07 -56.20 8.21
CA GLU A 203 -46.76 -55.07 9.09
C GLU A 203 -45.25 -54.88 9.26
N ARG A 204 -44.51 -55.99 9.34
CA ARG A 204 -43.05 -55.97 9.50
C ARG A 204 -42.33 -55.46 8.25
N LEU A 205 -42.91 -55.72 7.07
CA LEU A 205 -42.44 -55.19 5.79
C LEU A 205 -42.57 -53.65 5.74
N ASP A 206 -43.67 -53.09 6.22
CA ASP A 206 -43.90 -51.63 6.24
C ASP A 206 -42.92 -50.88 7.14
N TYR A 207 -42.55 -51.43 8.31
CA TYR A 207 -41.50 -50.87 9.17
C TYR A 207 -40.11 -50.90 8.52
N MET A 208 -39.76 -52.02 7.86
CA MET A 208 -38.47 -52.15 7.18
C MET A 208 -38.36 -51.21 5.96
N LEU A 209 -39.42 -51.08 5.17
CA LEU A 209 -39.48 -50.16 4.03
C LEU A 209 -39.37 -48.69 4.50
N SER A 210 -40.02 -48.34 5.60
CA SER A 210 -39.94 -46.99 6.19
C SER A 210 -38.51 -46.66 6.67
N LEU A 211 -37.83 -47.62 7.30
CA LEU A 211 -36.44 -47.45 7.77
C LEU A 211 -35.46 -47.29 6.60
N VAL A 212 -35.56 -48.15 5.57
CA VAL A 212 -34.67 -48.14 4.41
C VAL A 212 -34.92 -46.94 3.50
N GLY A 213 -36.18 -46.65 3.20
CA GLY A 213 -36.59 -45.49 2.41
C GLY A 213 -36.13 -44.19 3.07
N GLY A 214 -36.25 -44.10 4.40
CA GLY A 214 -35.78 -42.93 5.14
C GLY A 214 -34.26 -42.75 5.09
N LEU A 215 -33.48 -43.78 5.43
CA LEU A 215 -32.01 -43.71 5.42
C LEU A 215 -31.46 -43.34 4.03
N SER A 216 -31.99 -43.97 2.98
CA SER A 216 -31.58 -43.72 1.59
C SER A 216 -31.91 -42.30 1.13
N ALA A 217 -33.11 -41.80 1.40
CA ALA A 217 -33.52 -40.43 1.09
C ALA A 217 -32.67 -39.39 1.84
N GLY A 218 -32.42 -39.60 3.14
CA GLY A 218 -31.57 -38.72 3.95
C GLY A 218 -30.14 -38.65 3.45
N ALA A 219 -29.54 -39.80 3.11
CA ALA A 219 -28.18 -39.87 2.62
C ALA A 219 -28.01 -39.22 1.23
N THR A 220 -28.93 -39.51 0.30
CA THR A 220 -28.88 -38.89 -1.04
C THR A 220 -29.16 -37.39 -0.98
N GLY A 221 -30.12 -36.95 -0.17
CA GLY A 221 -30.39 -35.52 0.02
C GLY A 221 -29.17 -34.74 0.53
N TYR A 222 -28.44 -35.29 1.51
CA TYR A 222 -27.21 -34.67 2.00
C TYR A 222 -26.12 -34.60 0.92
N MET A 223 -25.89 -35.70 0.20
CA MET A 223 -24.89 -35.75 -0.87
C MET A 223 -25.18 -34.77 -2.00
N THR A 224 -26.43 -34.69 -2.45
CA THR A 224 -26.85 -33.70 -3.45
C THR A 224 -26.60 -32.28 -2.96
N CYS A 225 -26.90 -31.97 -1.69
CA CYS A 225 -26.62 -30.68 -1.10
C CYS A 225 -25.12 -30.35 -1.04
N ASP A 226 -24.29 -31.28 -0.58
CA ASP A 226 -22.84 -31.08 -0.43
C ASP A 226 -22.15 -30.93 -1.79
N ILE A 227 -22.46 -31.80 -2.75
CA ILE A 227 -21.95 -31.73 -4.12
C ILE A 227 -22.31 -30.36 -4.72
N MET A 228 -23.56 -29.94 -4.59
CA MET A 228 -24.00 -28.70 -5.21
C MET A 228 -23.43 -27.44 -4.53
N LYS A 229 -23.23 -27.46 -3.20
CA LYS A 229 -22.49 -26.41 -2.49
C LYS A 229 -21.05 -26.30 -2.98
N ARG A 230 -20.35 -27.43 -3.16
CA ARG A 230 -18.99 -27.44 -3.70
C ARG A 230 -18.93 -26.91 -5.13
N LEU A 231 -19.86 -27.32 -5.99
CA LEU A 231 -19.98 -26.80 -7.36
C LEU A 231 -20.21 -25.28 -7.40
N CYS A 232 -21.03 -24.75 -6.48
CA CYS A 232 -21.27 -23.32 -6.37
C CYS A 232 -20.04 -22.54 -5.86
N ASN A 233 -19.34 -23.06 -4.86
CA ASN A 233 -18.16 -22.41 -4.28
C ASN A 233 -16.95 -22.43 -5.22
N PHE A 234 -16.87 -23.41 -6.13
CA PHE A 234 -15.74 -23.56 -7.04
C PHE A 234 -15.78 -22.59 -8.23
N ASN A 235 -16.93 -21.99 -8.55
CA ASN A 235 -17.09 -21.22 -9.79
C ASN A 235 -17.75 -19.86 -9.54
N ARG A 236 -17.21 -18.79 -10.15
CA ARG A 236 -17.84 -17.45 -10.23
C ARG A 236 -19.28 -17.49 -10.77
N ARG A 237 -19.60 -18.51 -11.59
CA ARG A 237 -20.96 -18.79 -12.08
C ARG A 237 -21.91 -19.28 -10.98
N GLY A 238 -21.43 -19.78 -9.85
CA GLY A 238 -22.25 -20.26 -8.73
C GLY A 238 -23.09 -19.16 -8.10
N LEU A 239 -22.50 -17.97 -7.89
CA LEU A 239 -23.21 -16.81 -7.36
C LEU A 239 -24.19 -16.20 -8.38
N GLN A 240 -23.85 -16.23 -9.68
CA GLN A 240 -24.79 -15.87 -10.76
C GLN A 240 -25.93 -16.89 -10.91
N LEU A 241 -25.64 -18.19 -10.76
CA LEU A 241 -26.65 -19.25 -10.69
C LEU A 241 -27.59 -19.00 -9.52
N GLN A 242 -27.07 -18.57 -8.37
CA GLN A 242 -27.87 -18.32 -7.19
C GLN A 242 -28.94 -17.25 -7.37
N ILE A 243 -28.66 -16.23 -8.19
CA ILE A 243 -29.64 -15.18 -8.56
C ILE A 243 -30.64 -15.72 -9.59
N LEU A 244 -30.17 -16.48 -10.59
CA LEU A 244 -31.02 -17.05 -11.64
C LEU A 244 -31.99 -18.13 -11.10
N MET A 245 -31.63 -18.80 -10.02
CA MET A 245 -32.41 -19.91 -9.46
C MET A 245 -33.67 -19.47 -8.72
N GLY A 246 -33.81 -18.20 -8.32
CA GLY A 246 -35.04 -17.67 -7.72
C GLY A 246 -36.25 -17.86 -8.65
N PRO A 247 -36.23 -17.30 -9.88
CA PRO A 247 -37.27 -17.51 -10.89
C PRO A 247 -37.49 -18.99 -11.28
N ILE A 248 -36.41 -19.77 -11.41
CA ILE A 248 -36.50 -21.20 -11.73
C ILE A 248 -37.21 -21.96 -10.59
N GLY A 249 -36.88 -21.63 -9.34
CA GLY A 249 -37.54 -22.15 -8.15
C GLY A 249 -39.02 -21.81 -8.10
N PHE A 250 -39.41 -20.61 -8.55
CA PHE A 250 -40.83 -20.23 -8.64
C PHE A 250 -41.61 -21.09 -9.64
N VAL A 251 -41.10 -21.27 -10.86
CA VAL A 251 -41.72 -22.12 -11.88
C VAL A 251 -41.81 -23.57 -11.39
N TYR A 252 -40.73 -24.06 -10.77
CA TYR A 252 -40.69 -25.38 -10.17
C TYR A 252 -41.73 -25.55 -9.04
N GLY A 253 -41.88 -24.54 -8.18
CA GLY A 253 -42.88 -24.51 -7.11
C GLY A 253 -44.32 -24.57 -7.65
N ILE A 254 -44.63 -23.85 -8.73
CA ILE A 254 -45.95 -23.95 -9.41
C ILE A 254 -46.18 -25.36 -9.95
N GLY A 255 -45.17 -25.96 -10.59
CA GLY A 255 -45.24 -27.33 -11.09
C GLY A 255 -45.51 -28.35 -9.98
N LEU A 256 -44.86 -28.19 -8.82
CA LEU A 256 -45.16 -28.98 -7.63
C LEU A 256 -46.59 -28.77 -7.16
N CYS A 257 -47.07 -27.53 -7.04
CA CYS A 257 -48.45 -27.26 -6.63
C CYS A 257 -49.47 -27.98 -7.54
N TRP A 258 -49.26 -27.94 -8.84
CA TRP A 258 -50.11 -28.60 -9.83
C TRP A 258 -50.14 -30.12 -9.65
N LEU A 259 -48.97 -30.75 -9.42
CA LEU A 259 -48.87 -32.19 -9.15
C LEU A 259 -49.65 -32.62 -7.90
N TYR A 260 -49.76 -31.75 -6.90
CA TYR A 260 -50.50 -32.03 -5.65
C TYR A 260 -52.00 -31.73 -5.77
N GLY A 261 -52.48 -31.31 -6.95
CA GLY A 261 -53.88 -30.92 -7.16
C GLY A 261 -54.25 -29.62 -6.47
N TRP A 262 -53.29 -28.74 -6.19
CA TRP A 262 -53.55 -27.43 -5.61
C TRP A 262 -53.95 -26.45 -6.70
N HIS A 263 -54.98 -25.63 -6.44
CA HIS A 263 -55.51 -24.69 -7.42
C HIS A 263 -55.10 -23.24 -7.07
N MET A 264 -54.78 -22.47 -8.12
CA MET A 264 -54.49 -21.03 -8.00
C MET A 264 -55.73 -20.32 -7.46
N VAL A 265 -55.56 -19.56 -6.38
CA VAL A 265 -56.66 -18.76 -5.82
C VAL A 265 -56.72 -17.43 -6.57
N CYS A 266 -57.92 -17.06 -7.04
CA CYS A 266 -58.16 -15.72 -7.56
C CYS A 266 -57.81 -14.68 -6.49
N ILE A 267 -56.95 -13.73 -6.84
CA ILE A 267 -56.37 -12.70 -5.95
C ILE A 267 -57.42 -11.76 -5.31
N TRP A 268 -58.70 -11.92 -5.66
CA TRP A 268 -59.81 -11.11 -5.13
C TRP A 268 -60.72 -11.93 -4.20
N PRO A 269 -60.92 -11.51 -2.94
CA PRO A 269 -61.77 -12.23 -2.00
C PRO A 269 -63.23 -12.11 -2.44
N SER A 270 -63.90 -13.25 -2.56
CA SER A 270 -65.35 -13.31 -2.84
C SER A 270 -66.16 -13.43 -1.55
N THR A 271 -65.54 -13.91 -0.47
CA THR A 271 -66.18 -14.08 0.84
C THR A 271 -65.29 -13.58 1.99
N ARG A 272 -65.90 -13.26 3.14
CA ARG A 272 -65.21 -12.87 4.38
C ARG A 272 -64.30 -13.98 4.93
N LYS A 273 -64.54 -15.23 4.51
CA LYS A 273 -63.78 -16.42 4.90
C LYS A 273 -62.45 -16.51 4.13
N ASP A 274 -62.38 -15.98 2.91
CA ASP A 274 -61.16 -15.92 2.09
C ASP A 274 -60.10 -14.97 2.69
N ALA A 275 -60.53 -13.94 3.43
CA ALA A 275 -59.64 -12.96 4.04
C ALA A 275 -58.71 -13.56 5.12
N TYR A 276 -59.13 -14.63 5.79
CA TYR A 276 -58.35 -15.32 6.83
C TYR A 276 -57.04 -15.91 6.29
N TYR A 277 -57.05 -16.37 5.04
CA TYR A 277 -55.89 -16.97 4.38
C TYR A 277 -55.04 -15.94 3.62
N MET A 278 -55.67 -14.85 3.15
CA MET A 278 -55.01 -13.82 2.36
C MET A 278 -53.98 -13.00 3.18
N VAL A 279 -54.35 -12.55 4.38
CA VAL A 279 -53.48 -11.68 5.21
C VAL A 279 -52.16 -12.37 5.59
N PRO A 280 -52.16 -13.61 6.11
CA PRO A 280 -50.92 -14.33 6.41
C PRO A 280 -50.06 -14.60 5.17
N ASN A 281 -50.67 -14.87 4.02
CA ASN A 281 -49.95 -15.06 2.75
C ASN A 281 -49.27 -13.77 2.27
N ILE A 282 -49.91 -12.60 2.42
CA ILE A 282 -49.30 -11.30 2.09
C ILE A 282 -48.10 -11.01 3.00
N VAL A 283 -48.24 -11.26 4.31
CA VAL A 283 -47.14 -11.06 5.27
C VAL A 283 -45.98 -12.02 4.97
N ALA A 284 -46.27 -13.28 4.65
CA ALA A 284 -45.28 -14.27 4.20
C ALA A 284 -44.54 -13.81 2.94
N ILE A 285 -45.27 -13.31 1.93
CA ILE A 285 -44.69 -12.74 0.70
C ILE A 285 -43.72 -11.60 1.03
N PHE A 286 -44.11 -10.67 1.89
CA PHE A 286 -43.24 -9.55 2.26
C PHE A 286 -41.94 -10.03 2.92
N LEU A 287 -42.00 -11.01 3.82
CA LEU A 287 -40.82 -11.59 4.46
C LEU A 287 -39.91 -12.31 3.45
N ILE A 288 -40.48 -13.04 2.49
CA ILE A 288 -39.74 -13.73 1.43
C ILE A 288 -38.98 -12.70 0.56
N VAL A 289 -39.64 -11.60 0.17
CA VAL A 289 -39.01 -10.52 -0.62
C VAL A 289 -37.88 -9.85 0.15
N GLN A 290 -38.02 -9.63 1.46
CA GLN A 290 -36.96 -9.06 2.30
C GLN A 290 -35.73 -9.97 2.35
N VAL A 291 -35.92 -11.29 2.49
CA VAL A 291 -34.83 -12.27 2.49
C VAL A 291 -34.09 -12.29 1.15
N GLU A 292 -34.81 -12.24 0.02
CA GLU A 292 -34.18 -12.18 -1.31
C GLU A 292 -33.41 -10.88 -1.54
N ARG A 293 -33.96 -9.74 -1.11
CA ARG A 293 -33.26 -8.45 -1.20
C ARG A 293 -31.92 -8.48 -0.45
N GLN A 294 -31.94 -8.87 0.82
CA GLN A 294 -30.71 -8.95 1.63
C GLN A 294 -29.69 -9.93 1.03
N ARG A 295 -30.15 -11.02 0.43
CA ARG A 295 -29.29 -12.01 -0.22
C ARG A 295 -28.62 -11.45 -1.48
N VAL A 296 -29.36 -10.73 -2.31
CA VAL A 296 -28.83 -10.06 -3.51
C VAL A 296 -27.82 -8.99 -3.11
N ASP A 297 -28.10 -8.20 -2.06
CA ASP A 297 -27.19 -7.17 -1.56
C ASP A 297 -25.86 -7.77 -1.05
N LEU A 298 -25.92 -8.88 -0.29
CA LEU A 298 -24.73 -9.60 0.19
C LEU A 298 -23.90 -10.16 -0.98
N ALA A 299 -24.56 -10.78 -1.96
CA ALA A 299 -23.92 -11.30 -3.16
C ALA A 299 -23.27 -10.18 -3.99
N PHE A 300 -23.90 -9.01 -4.07
CA PHE A 300 -23.35 -7.85 -4.76
C PHE A 300 -22.13 -7.27 -4.04
N GLN A 301 -22.16 -7.19 -2.70
CA GLN A 301 -21.02 -6.74 -1.89
C GLN A 301 -19.82 -7.70 -2.00
N GLU A 302 -20.04 -9.02 -1.97
CA GLU A 302 -18.97 -10.00 -2.19
C GLU A 302 -18.41 -9.95 -3.62
N MET A 303 -19.23 -9.65 -4.63
CA MET A 303 -18.75 -9.46 -6.00
C MET A 303 -18.00 -8.15 -6.22
N GLY A 304 -18.32 -7.10 -5.45
CA GLY A 304 -17.71 -5.78 -5.57
C GLY A 304 -16.39 -5.61 -4.81
N SER A 305 -16.18 -6.35 -3.72
CA SER A 305 -15.02 -6.18 -2.81
C SER A 305 -13.73 -6.82 -3.31
N TYR A 306 -13.81 -7.90 -4.09
CA TYR A 306 -12.64 -8.61 -4.62
C TYR A 306 -12.53 -8.52 -6.14
N PRO A 307 -11.34 -8.21 -6.71
CA PRO A 307 -11.10 -8.36 -8.14
C PRO A 307 -10.94 -9.86 -8.45
N ALA A 308 -12.05 -10.60 -8.37
CA ALA A 308 -12.10 -12.05 -8.54
C ALA A 308 -11.62 -12.50 -9.91
N VAL A 309 -11.66 -11.64 -10.93
CA VAL A 309 -11.09 -11.90 -12.27
C VAL A 309 -9.57 -11.93 -12.24
N LEU A 310 -8.94 -11.02 -11.48
CA LEU A 310 -7.50 -10.97 -11.30
C LEU A 310 -7.03 -12.11 -10.43
N VAL A 311 -7.68 -12.34 -9.29
CA VAL A 311 -7.39 -13.49 -8.42
C VAL A 311 -7.62 -14.80 -9.19
N SER A 312 -8.65 -14.93 -10.03
CA SER A 312 -8.86 -16.12 -10.86
C SER A 312 -7.79 -16.30 -11.95
N ARG A 313 -7.34 -15.21 -12.61
CA ARG A 313 -6.23 -15.27 -13.58
C ARG A 313 -4.94 -15.64 -12.87
N SER A 314 -4.60 -14.95 -11.79
CA SER A 314 -3.42 -15.20 -10.97
C SER A 314 -3.45 -16.61 -10.37
N ILE A 315 -4.58 -17.08 -9.82
CA ILE A 315 -4.75 -18.44 -9.31
C ILE A 315 -4.63 -19.47 -10.43
N LYS A 316 -5.21 -19.25 -11.62
CA LYS A 316 -5.00 -20.17 -12.77
C LYS A 316 -3.53 -20.27 -13.14
N THR A 317 -2.80 -19.16 -13.11
CA THR A 317 -1.35 -19.13 -13.33
C THR A 317 -0.58 -19.81 -12.18
N ILE A 318 -0.99 -19.62 -10.92
CA ILE A 318 -0.40 -20.25 -9.71
C ILE A 318 -0.69 -21.75 -9.65
N THR A 319 -1.85 -22.22 -10.12
CA THR A 319 -2.15 -23.66 -10.21
C THR A 319 -1.32 -24.38 -11.27
N GLN A 320 -0.73 -23.64 -12.21
CA GLN A 320 0.14 -24.18 -13.26
C GLN A 320 1.63 -24.04 -12.94
N VAL A 321 2.03 -23.07 -12.10
CA VAL A 321 3.43 -22.80 -11.75
C VAL A 321 3.57 -22.72 -10.23
N LYS A 322 4.41 -23.60 -9.64
CA LYS A 322 4.62 -23.70 -8.18
C LYS A 322 5.06 -22.37 -7.53
N ASP A 323 5.72 -21.50 -8.28
CA ASP A 323 6.16 -20.16 -7.86
C ASP A 323 5.76 -19.13 -8.92
N LEU A 324 5.36 -17.92 -8.51
CA LEU A 324 5.15 -16.84 -9.48
C LEU A 324 6.48 -16.50 -10.18
N PRO A 325 6.47 -16.24 -11.50
CA PRO A 325 7.67 -15.85 -12.22
C PRO A 325 8.24 -14.54 -11.67
N LEU A 326 9.56 -14.50 -11.48
CA LEU A 326 10.27 -13.27 -11.08
C LEU A 326 10.06 -12.18 -12.14
N LYS A 327 9.58 -11.01 -11.72
CA LYS A 327 9.46 -9.81 -12.54
C LYS A 327 10.66 -8.91 -12.28
N PHE A 328 11.47 -8.66 -13.31
CA PHE A 328 12.55 -7.68 -13.25
C PHE A 328 12.10 -6.37 -13.89
N THR A 329 12.36 -5.25 -13.22
CA THR A 329 12.25 -3.91 -13.82
C THR A 329 13.65 -3.45 -14.20
N LEU A 330 13.93 -3.34 -15.50
CA LEU A 330 15.19 -2.81 -15.98
C LEU A 330 15.11 -1.28 -16.06
N ILE A 331 16.06 -0.63 -15.38
CA ILE A 331 16.23 0.82 -15.42
C ILE A 331 17.64 1.08 -15.97
N ASP A 332 17.69 1.81 -17.08
CA ASP A 332 18.94 2.21 -17.71
C ASP A 332 19.23 3.66 -17.32
N PHE A 333 20.43 3.89 -16.78
CA PHE A 333 20.86 5.20 -16.31
C PHE A 333 21.88 5.76 -17.29
N ALA A 334 21.71 7.03 -17.66
CA ALA A 334 22.69 7.72 -18.46
C ALA A 334 24.04 7.71 -17.72
N GLY A 335 25.04 7.09 -18.33
CA GLY A 335 26.34 6.85 -17.69
C GLY A 335 27.22 8.10 -17.59
N ASP A 336 26.80 9.21 -18.19
CA ASP A 336 27.61 10.42 -18.36
C ASP A 336 27.75 11.26 -17.10
N THR A 337 28.88 11.96 -17.00
CA THR A 337 29.26 12.74 -15.81
C THR A 337 28.28 13.87 -15.50
N VAL A 338 27.52 14.34 -16.49
CA VAL A 338 26.48 15.36 -16.31
C VAL A 338 25.36 14.86 -15.40
N TYR A 339 25.03 13.56 -15.44
CA TYR A 339 23.93 12.98 -14.67
C TYR A 339 24.32 12.59 -13.25
N HIS A 340 25.60 12.71 -12.88
CA HIS A 340 26.10 12.32 -11.55
C HIS A 340 25.33 12.96 -10.40
N CYS A 341 24.83 14.18 -10.57
CA CYS A 341 24.01 14.86 -9.56
C CYS A 341 22.65 14.22 -9.32
N THR A 342 22.12 13.42 -10.25
CA THR A 342 20.75 12.90 -10.19
C THR A 342 20.71 11.40 -9.91
N HIS A 343 21.83 10.68 -9.94
CA HIS A 343 21.87 9.22 -9.75
C HIS A 343 21.16 8.72 -8.49
N HIS A 344 21.36 9.38 -7.35
CA HIS A 344 20.68 9.06 -6.09
C HIS A 344 19.14 9.04 -6.18
N LEU A 345 18.54 9.80 -7.11
CA LEU A 345 17.10 9.79 -7.31
C LEU A 345 16.63 8.46 -7.87
N PHE A 346 17.50 7.69 -8.52
CA PHE A 346 17.10 6.51 -9.27
C PHE A 346 17.56 5.18 -8.70
N LEU A 347 18.42 5.20 -7.68
CA LEU A 347 18.91 4.01 -7.00
C LEU A 347 17.86 3.51 -6.00
N SER A 348 17.53 2.23 -6.07
CA SER A 348 16.57 1.58 -5.16
C SER A 348 17.30 0.68 -4.17
N ASN A 349 16.76 0.56 -2.95
CA ASN A 349 17.35 -0.21 -1.86
C ASN A 349 17.37 -1.73 -2.15
N LEU A 350 16.34 -2.27 -2.80
CA LEU A 350 16.28 -3.69 -3.19
C LEU A 350 16.53 -3.87 -4.69
N ALA A 351 17.71 -3.45 -5.15
CA ALA A 351 18.11 -3.57 -6.55
C ALA A 351 19.42 -4.37 -6.74
N ILE A 352 19.52 -4.99 -7.91
CA ILE A 352 20.79 -5.54 -8.43
C ILE A 352 21.42 -4.45 -9.30
N HIS A 353 22.63 -4.04 -8.95
CA HIS A 353 23.33 -2.96 -9.63
C HIS A 353 24.32 -3.54 -10.64
N LEU A 354 24.18 -3.17 -11.91
CA LEU A 354 25.07 -3.60 -12.99
C LEU A 354 25.91 -2.41 -13.44
N ILE A 355 27.21 -2.43 -13.13
CA ILE A 355 28.17 -1.44 -13.66
C ILE A 355 28.74 -2.01 -14.95
N VAL A 356 28.25 -1.51 -16.08
CA VAL A 356 28.60 -1.97 -17.41
C VAL A 356 29.57 -1.01 -18.07
N PHE A 357 30.68 -1.52 -18.62
CA PHE A 357 31.64 -0.70 -19.36
C PHE A 357 32.25 -1.43 -20.56
N ASN A 358 32.86 -0.66 -21.46
CA ASN A 358 33.55 -1.18 -22.64
C ASN A 358 35.01 -1.53 -22.28
N MET A 359 35.40 -2.78 -22.52
CA MET A 359 36.77 -3.27 -22.25
C MET A 359 37.83 -2.70 -23.19
N GLU A 360 37.47 -2.45 -24.46
CA GLU A 360 38.35 -1.83 -25.44
C GLU A 360 38.70 -0.40 -25.06
N ARG A 361 37.69 0.37 -24.62
CA ARG A 361 37.90 1.73 -24.11
C ARG A 361 38.79 1.74 -22.87
N LEU A 362 38.61 0.79 -21.96
CA LEU A 362 39.46 0.64 -20.77
C LEU A 362 40.94 0.41 -21.12
N GLU A 363 41.22 -0.28 -22.24
CA GLU A 363 42.58 -0.44 -22.72
C GLU A 363 43.18 0.87 -23.24
N GLN A 364 42.40 1.65 -23.99
CA GLN A 364 42.82 2.92 -24.56
C GLN A 364 42.98 4.01 -23.50
N GLU A 365 42.11 4.02 -22.49
CA GLU A 365 42.05 5.02 -21.41
C GLU A 365 42.24 4.33 -20.04
N PRO A 366 43.48 4.12 -19.55
CA PRO A 366 43.70 3.43 -18.28
C PRO A 366 43.10 4.13 -17.06
N ASP A 367 42.92 5.45 -17.12
CA ASP A 367 42.25 6.24 -16.07
C ASP A 367 40.75 5.96 -15.97
N TYR A 368 40.16 5.27 -16.95
CA TYR A 368 38.76 4.86 -16.93
C TYR A 368 38.42 3.96 -15.72
N ILE A 369 39.40 3.28 -15.12
CA ILE A 369 39.24 2.56 -13.85
C ILE A 369 38.69 3.50 -12.75
N ARG A 370 39.08 4.78 -12.74
CA ARG A 370 38.57 5.76 -11.77
C ARG A 370 37.06 5.93 -11.89
N ARG A 371 36.53 5.92 -13.12
CA ARG A 371 35.08 5.99 -13.38
C ARG A 371 34.37 4.74 -12.88
N ILE A 372 34.97 3.56 -13.03
CA ILE A 372 34.43 2.31 -12.47
C ILE A 372 34.38 2.39 -10.94
N CYS A 373 35.47 2.83 -10.30
CA CYS A 373 35.50 3.02 -8.84
C CYS A 373 34.46 4.05 -8.38
N TYR A 374 34.29 5.15 -9.10
CA TYR A 374 33.28 6.16 -8.81
C TYR A 374 31.87 5.56 -8.80
N TRP A 375 31.52 4.71 -9.77
CA TRP A 375 30.21 4.07 -9.81
C TRP A 375 29.97 3.12 -8.64
N VAL A 376 30.99 2.35 -8.23
CA VAL A 376 30.90 1.50 -7.03
C VAL A 376 30.70 2.37 -5.78
N GLN A 377 31.42 3.49 -5.68
CA GLN A 377 31.27 4.46 -4.58
C GLN A 377 29.87 5.08 -4.57
N SER A 378 29.34 5.47 -5.73
CA SER A 378 28.01 6.08 -5.85
C SER A 378 26.95 5.12 -5.32
N VAL A 379 26.96 3.85 -5.74
CA VAL A 379 26.03 2.84 -5.20
C VAL A 379 26.21 2.68 -3.68
N THR A 380 27.45 2.59 -3.21
CA THR A 380 27.77 2.42 -1.78
C THR A 380 27.27 3.57 -0.91
N VAL A 381 27.34 4.80 -1.40
CA VAL A 381 26.99 5.99 -0.63
C VAL A 381 25.48 6.27 -0.61
N HIS A 382 24.75 5.81 -1.64
CA HIS A 382 23.32 6.09 -1.79
C HIS A 382 22.40 4.96 -1.29
N VAL A 383 22.82 3.70 -1.42
CA VAL A 383 21.94 2.56 -1.15
C VAL A 383 21.94 2.21 0.34
N GLN A 384 20.76 2.21 0.97
CA GLN A 384 20.59 1.90 2.41
C GLN A 384 20.61 0.42 2.77
N ASN A 385 20.72 -0.44 1.75
CA ASN A 385 20.83 -1.88 1.95
C ASN A 385 22.19 -2.22 2.56
N PRO A 386 22.26 -2.98 3.68
CA PRO A 386 23.53 -3.39 4.27
C PRO A 386 24.32 -4.38 3.40
N ASN A 387 23.69 -5.00 2.40
CA ASN A 387 24.35 -5.92 1.47
C ASN A 387 23.90 -5.66 0.02
N PRO A 388 24.29 -4.52 -0.58
CA PRO A 388 23.98 -4.22 -1.97
C PRO A 388 24.72 -5.19 -2.90
N HIS A 389 24.04 -5.65 -3.95
CA HIS A 389 24.62 -6.58 -4.93
C HIS A 389 25.11 -5.82 -6.15
N ILE A 390 26.44 -5.65 -6.26
CA ILE A 390 27.08 -4.94 -7.36
C ILE A 390 27.78 -5.95 -8.29
N PHE A 391 27.37 -5.95 -9.55
CA PHE A 391 27.99 -6.74 -10.62
C PHE A 391 28.84 -5.82 -11.50
N ILE A 392 30.07 -6.24 -11.76
CA ILE A 392 30.99 -5.52 -12.63
C ILE A 392 31.05 -6.24 -13.97
N VAL A 393 30.63 -5.58 -15.05
CA VAL A 393 30.44 -6.21 -16.36
C VAL A 393 31.24 -5.47 -17.43
N GLY A 394 32.18 -6.18 -18.07
CA GLY A 394 32.96 -5.69 -19.18
C GLY A 394 32.43 -6.24 -20.51
N THR A 395 32.05 -5.37 -21.43
CA THR A 395 31.54 -5.70 -22.78
C THR A 395 32.62 -5.58 -23.87
N HIS A 396 32.29 -5.87 -25.13
CA HIS A 396 33.20 -5.79 -26.29
C HIS A 396 34.46 -6.64 -26.13
N THR A 397 34.31 -7.81 -25.49
CA THR A 397 35.47 -8.62 -25.11
C THR A 397 36.19 -9.24 -26.30
N HIS A 398 35.52 -9.36 -27.45
CA HIS A 398 36.10 -9.88 -28.69
C HIS A 398 37.06 -8.92 -29.39
N SER A 399 36.98 -7.61 -29.11
CA SER A 399 37.97 -6.62 -29.58
C SER A 399 39.36 -6.87 -28.97
N LEU A 400 39.45 -7.68 -27.90
CA LEU A 400 40.67 -7.92 -27.15
C LEU A 400 41.12 -9.39 -27.22
N SER A 401 42.44 -9.58 -27.29
CA SER A 401 43.05 -10.92 -27.16
C SER A 401 42.76 -11.54 -25.78
N LEU A 402 42.78 -12.87 -25.70
CA LEU A 402 42.49 -13.59 -24.46
C LEU A 402 43.44 -13.21 -23.32
N GLU A 403 44.73 -13.06 -23.62
CA GLU A 403 45.75 -12.66 -22.65
C GLU A 403 45.50 -11.25 -22.14
N ARG A 404 45.18 -10.33 -23.04
CA ARG A 404 44.94 -8.93 -22.68
C ARG A 404 43.69 -8.78 -21.83
N ARG A 405 42.62 -9.51 -22.16
CA ARG A 405 41.40 -9.58 -21.36
C ARG A 405 41.67 -10.06 -19.94
N LYS A 406 42.43 -11.14 -19.77
CA LYS A 406 42.82 -11.67 -18.44
C LYS A 406 43.64 -10.64 -17.65
N PHE A 407 44.60 -9.99 -18.31
CA PHE A 407 45.39 -8.93 -17.70
C PHE A 407 44.52 -7.78 -17.18
N LEU A 408 43.62 -7.24 -18.00
CA LEU A 408 42.71 -6.16 -17.61
C LEU A 408 41.75 -6.60 -16.50
N SER A 409 41.20 -7.82 -16.57
CA SER A 409 40.37 -8.41 -15.51
C SER A 409 41.09 -8.43 -14.17
N SER A 410 42.36 -8.84 -14.16
CA SER A 410 43.18 -8.86 -12.94
C SER A 410 43.50 -7.46 -12.42
N LYS A 411 43.65 -6.47 -13.30
CA LYS A 411 43.96 -5.09 -12.93
C LYS A 411 42.73 -4.43 -12.29
N VAL A 412 41.56 -4.57 -12.90
CA VAL A 412 40.29 -4.05 -12.37
C VAL A 412 39.94 -4.76 -11.07
N SER A 413 40.01 -6.10 -11.02
CA SER A 413 39.70 -6.84 -9.79
C SER A 413 40.61 -6.44 -8.63
N ARG A 414 41.92 -6.26 -8.88
CA ARG A 414 42.83 -5.75 -7.83
C ARG A 414 42.51 -4.33 -7.37
N ALA A 415 42.16 -3.44 -8.29
CA ALA A 415 41.81 -2.05 -7.96
C ALA A 415 40.51 -1.95 -7.15
N LEU A 416 39.56 -2.85 -7.38
CA LEU A 416 38.29 -2.90 -6.64
C LEU A 416 38.44 -3.62 -5.30
N LEU A 417 39.11 -4.78 -5.29
CA LEU A 417 39.29 -5.60 -4.08
C LEU A 417 40.33 -5.06 -3.11
N SER A 418 41.20 -4.12 -3.52
CA SER A 418 42.10 -3.41 -2.60
C SER A 418 41.34 -2.56 -1.58
N ASN A 419 40.08 -2.22 -1.88
CA ASN A 419 39.21 -1.51 -0.96
C ASN A 419 38.27 -2.51 -0.25
N GLU A 420 38.52 -2.75 1.03
CA GLU A 420 37.75 -3.73 1.83
C GLU A 420 36.24 -3.46 1.82
N THR A 421 35.82 -2.19 1.76
CA THR A 421 34.40 -1.83 1.68
C THR A 421 33.76 -2.27 0.36
N PHE A 422 34.50 -2.19 -0.76
CA PHE A 422 33.97 -2.62 -2.06
C PHE A 422 33.90 -4.14 -2.16
N ALA A 423 34.89 -4.84 -1.60
CA ALA A 423 34.97 -6.30 -1.64
C ALA A 423 33.75 -6.98 -1.01
N GLN A 424 33.11 -6.33 -0.02
CA GLN A 424 31.90 -6.85 0.63
C GLN A 424 30.64 -6.77 -0.26
N PHE A 425 30.57 -5.78 -1.16
CA PHE A 425 29.37 -5.47 -1.95
C PHE A 425 29.43 -6.00 -3.39
N ILE A 426 30.63 -6.32 -3.88
CA ILE A 426 30.81 -6.83 -5.23
C ILE A 426 30.55 -8.34 -5.27
N VAL A 427 29.69 -8.77 -6.19
CA VAL A 427 29.39 -10.18 -6.42
C VAL A 427 30.56 -10.83 -7.17
N GLY A 428 31.21 -11.79 -6.53
CA GLY A 428 32.26 -12.60 -7.15
C GLY A 428 31.73 -13.62 -8.15
N LYS A 429 32.60 -14.09 -9.06
CA LYS A 429 32.27 -15.20 -9.94
C LYS A 429 32.16 -16.51 -9.14
N PRO A 430 31.25 -17.42 -9.51
CA PRO A 430 31.08 -18.72 -8.84
C PRO A 430 32.38 -19.54 -8.74
N ASP A 431 33.24 -19.45 -9.77
CA ASP A 431 34.44 -20.28 -9.88
C ASP A 431 35.71 -19.62 -9.30
N ASN A 432 35.70 -18.31 -9.05
CA ASN A 432 36.88 -17.58 -8.60
C ASN A 432 36.54 -16.27 -7.88
N ASN A 433 36.57 -16.30 -6.54
CA ASN A 433 36.31 -15.12 -5.70
C ASN A 433 37.34 -13.99 -5.86
N LYS A 434 38.50 -14.23 -6.50
CA LYS A 434 39.49 -13.19 -6.78
C LYS A 434 39.25 -12.45 -8.10
N ASP A 435 38.33 -12.93 -8.94
CA ASP A 435 37.98 -12.32 -10.21
C ASP A 435 36.51 -11.90 -10.19
N VAL A 436 36.29 -10.59 -10.08
CA VAL A 436 34.95 -10.00 -9.92
C VAL A 436 34.37 -9.47 -11.23
N LEU A 437 35.15 -9.46 -12.32
CA LEU A 437 34.76 -8.86 -13.59
C LEU A 437 34.11 -9.86 -14.54
N PHE A 438 32.82 -9.74 -14.81
CA PHE A 438 32.11 -10.54 -15.81
C PHE A 438 32.37 -10.00 -17.22
N CYS A 439 33.29 -10.65 -17.93
CA CYS A 439 33.63 -10.32 -19.32
C CYS A 439 32.64 -10.98 -20.30
N VAL A 440 31.72 -10.21 -20.89
CA VAL A 440 30.69 -10.69 -21.81
C VAL A 440 30.85 -10.10 -23.22
N GLU A 441 30.28 -10.77 -24.22
CA GLU A 441 30.20 -10.25 -25.58
C GLU A 441 28.78 -9.76 -25.88
N ASN A 442 28.64 -8.48 -26.26
CA ASN A 442 27.35 -7.85 -26.57
C ASN A 442 26.89 -8.07 -28.02
N SER A 443 27.78 -8.51 -28.91
CA SER A 443 27.46 -8.78 -30.32
C SER A 443 26.84 -10.17 -30.55
N LEU A 444 26.89 -11.06 -29.55
CA LEU A 444 26.40 -12.43 -29.65
C LEU A 444 25.06 -12.61 -28.92
N PRO A 445 24.14 -13.45 -29.44
CA PRO A 445 22.96 -13.87 -28.71
C PRO A 445 23.36 -14.59 -27.41
N LEU A 446 22.58 -14.41 -26.34
CA LEU A 446 22.87 -14.97 -25.00
C LEU A 446 23.21 -16.48 -25.02
N GLY A 447 22.51 -17.28 -25.83
CA GLY A 447 22.74 -18.73 -25.91
C GLY A 447 24.08 -19.13 -26.54
N GLN A 448 24.79 -18.19 -27.18
CA GLN A 448 26.06 -18.41 -27.87
C GLN A 448 27.27 -17.86 -27.10
N ASP A 449 27.05 -17.04 -26.06
CA ASP A 449 28.12 -16.60 -25.14
C ASP A 449 27.99 -17.32 -23.78
N PRO A 450 28.84 -18.33 -23.51
CA PRO A 450 28.87 -19.03 -22.22
C PRO A 450 29.05 -18.08 -21.04
N ARG A 451 29.78 -16.96 -21.21
CA ARG A 451 30.08 -16.01 -20.14
C ARG A 451 28.87 -15.17 -19.78
N ALA A 452 28.08 -14.76 -20.78
CA ALA A 452 26.79 -14.10 -20.56
C ALA A 452 25.76 -15.05 -19.93
N CYS A 453 25.78 -16.34 -20.28
CA CYS A 453 24.98 -17.36 -19.59
C CYS A 453 25.32 -17.48 -18.10
N VAL A 454 26.62 -17.48 -17.75
CA VAL A 454 27.07 -17.49 -16.34
C VAL A 454 26.59 -16.23 -15.62
N LEU A 455 26.77 -15.04 -16.20
CA LEU A 455 26.27 -13.79 -15.62
C LEU A 455 24.77 -13.86 -15.32
N ARG A 456 23.95 -14.31 -16.30
CA ARG A 456 22.50 -14.45 -16.11
C ARG A 456 22.17 -15.44 -15.00
N LYS A 457 22.85 -16.59 -14.94
CA LYS A 457 22.64 -17.59 -13.91
C LYS A 457 22.92 -17.02 -12.52
N THR A 458 24.05 -16.34 -12.34
CA THR A 458 24.42 -15.71 -11.07
C THR A 458 23.46 -14.60 -10.67
N ILE A 459 22.98 -13.77 -11.61
CA ILE A 459 21.94 -12.76 -11.33
C ILE A 459 20.66 -13.43 -10.83
N MET A 460 20.23 -14.52 -11.46
CA MET A 460 19.01 -15.24 -11.05
C MET A 460 19.16 -15.90 -9.68
N GLU A 461 20.34 -16.47 -9.38
CA GLU A 461 20.66 -17.05 -8.07
C GLU A 461 20.67 -16.00 -6.97
N VAL A 462 21.35 -14.86 -7.19
CA VAL A 462 21.35 -13.72 -6.25
C VAL A 462 19.94 -13.16 -6.07
N ALA A 463 19.17 -13.05 -7.15
CA ALA A 463 17.79 -12.58 -7.07
C ALA A 463 16.91 -13.50 -6.22
N ALA A 464 17.06 -14.81 -6.41
CA ALA A 464 16.34 -15.82 -5.66
C ALA A 464 16.77 -15.85 -4.18
N SER A 465 18.06 -15.75 -3.86
CA SER A 465 18.54 -15.82 -2.48
C SER A 465 18.28 -14.54 -1.68
N SER A 466 18.40 -13.38 -2.32
CA SER A 466 18.49 -12.09 -1.60
C SER A 466 17.15 -11.39 -1.46
N PHE A 467 16.24 -11.57 -2.43
CA PHE A 467 14.92 -10.93 -2.42
C PHE A 467 13.78 -11.88 -2.03
N GLN A 468 14.05 -13.19 -1.82
CA GLN A 468 13.05 -14.17 -1.39
C GLN A 468 13.15 -14.54 0.11
N SER A 469 13.12 -13.54 1.00
CA SER A 469 12.39 -13.78 2.24
C SER A 469 10.91 -13.65 1.89
N LYS A 470 10.11 -14.71 2.08
CA LYS A 470 8.69 -14.78 1.70
C LYS A 470 7.86 -13.79 2.51
N ARG A 471 7.98 -12.49 2.22
CA ARG A 471 7.21 -11.45 2.88
C ARG A 471 5.76 -11.62 2.43
N HIS A 472 4.93 -12.08 3.36
CA HIS A 472 3.50 -12.20 3.14
C HIS A 472 2.92 -10.79 3.05
N VAL A 473 2.48 -10.40 1.85
CA VAL A 473 1.78 -9.14 1.63
C VAL A 473 0.28 -9.39 1.41
N PRO A 474 -0.60 -8.48 1.87
CA PRO A 474 -2.03 -8.58 1.60
C PRO A 474 -2.31 -8.62 0.09
N ILE A 475 -3.20 -9.52 -0.34
CA ILE A 475 -3.58 -9.65 -1.76
C ILE A 475 -4.16 -8.34 -2.31
N LYS A 476 -4.82 -7.54 -1.47
CA LYS A 476 -5.38 -6.22 -1.84
C LYS A 476 -4.31 -5.25 -2.35
N TRP A 477 -3.06 -5.35 -1.91
CA TRP A 477 -1.98 -4.48 -2.36
C TRP A 477 -1.69 -4.65 -3.85
N LEU A 478 -1.96 -5.82 -4.45
CA LEU A 478 -1.82 -6.03 -5.89
C LEU A 478 -2.63 -5.04 -6.74
N LYS A 479 -3.74 -4.50 -6.21
CA LYS A 479 -4.52 -3.43 -6.85
C LYS A 479 -3.68 -2.18 -7.12
N VAL A 480 -2.67 -1.91 -6.29
CA VAL A 480 -1.76 -0.78 -6.44
C VAL A 480 -0.86 -0.99 -7.66
N SER A 481 -0.34 -2.20 -7.85
CA SER A 481 0.45 -2.51 -9.05
C SER A 481 -0.40 -2.35 -10.32
N ASP A 482 -1.65 -2.81 -10.30
CA ASP A 482 -2.59 -2.62 -11.42
C ASP A 482 -2.90 -1.13 -11.67
N PHE A 483 -3.13 -0.37 -10.61
CA PHE A 483 -3.31 1.08 -10.67
C PHE A 483 -2.08 1.73 -11.31
N VAL A 484 -0.89 1.48 -10.78
CA VAL A 484 0.37 2.01 -11.30
C VAL A 484 0.56 1.62 -12.77
N ASN A 485 0.30 0.37 -13.15
CA ASN A 485 0.42 -0.11 -14.52
C ASN A 485 -0.61 0.56 -15.46
N LYS A 486 -1.86 0.74 -15.02
CA LYS A 486 -2.89 1.48 -15.77
C LYS A 486 -2.44 2.92 -16.05
N TYR A 487 -1.87 3.58 -15.05
CA TYR A 487 -1.30 4.93 -15.19
C TYR A 487 -0.05 4.97 -16.08
N LYS A 488 0.80 3.93 -16.04
CA LYS A 488 1.94 3.77 -16.96
C LYS A 488 1.48 3.58 -18.41
N CYS A 489 0.41 2.82 -18.64
CA CYS A 489 -0.11 2.50 -19.98
C CYS A 489 -0.97 3.59 -20.62
N SER A 490 -1.62 4.48 -19.85
CA SER A 490 -2.55 5.50 -20.38
C SER A 490 -1.89 6.74 -21.00
N SER A 491 -0.56 6.75 -21.16
CA SER A 491 0.26 7.73 -21.90
C SER A 491 0.47 9.14 -21.29
N LYS A 492 1.77 9.41 -21.06
CA LYS A 492 2.57 10.66 -21.15
C LYS A 492 2.52 11.80 -20.13
N ALA A 493 1.54 11.97 -19.24
CA ALA A 493 1.52 13.20 -18.40
C ALA A 493 1.77 13.02 -16.90
N THR A 494 1.52 11.83 -16.32
CA THR A 494 1.49 11.62 -14.86
C THR A 494 2.64 10.73 -14.38
N CYS A 495 3.82 11.32 -14.26
CA CYS A 495 4.97 10.72 -13.58
C CYS A 495 4.86 10.84 -12.05
N LEU A 496 4.33 11.97 -11.59
CA LEU A 496 4.33 12.39 -10.18
C LEU A 496 2.89 12.48 -9.66
N MET A 497 2.71 12.22 -8.37
CA MET A 497 1.43 12.38 -7.70
C MET A 497 1.66 12.74 -6.23
N ASP A 498 0.87 13.68 -5.70
CA ASP A 498 0.88 13.94 -4.26
C ASP A 498 0.42 12.71 -3.47
N LYS A 499 1.06 12.46 -2.33
CA LYS A 499 0.80 11.31 -1.47
C LYS A 499 -0.66 11.23 -1.00
N ARG A 500 -1.30 12.36 -0.71
CA ARG A 500 -2.71 12.43 -0.30
C ARG A 500 -3.63 12.16 -1.48
N ALA A 501 -3.30 12.68 -2.66
CA ALA A 501 -4.04 12.40 -3.88
C ALA A 501 -3.99 10.91 -4.24
N LEU A 502 -2.83 10.26 -4.06
CA LEU A 502 -2.65 8.83 -4.26
C LEU A 502 -3.49 8.02 -3.26
N LEU A 503 -3.47 8.38 -1.96
CA LEU A 503 -4.30 7.74 -0.94
C LEU A 503 -5.79 7.80 -1.30
N HIS A 504 -6.27 8.97 -1.73
CA HIS A 504 -7.67 9.15 -2.11
C HIS A 504 -8.06 8.26 -3.30
N LYS A 505 -7.22 8.20 -4.34
CA LYS A 505 -7.46 7.36 -5.53
C LYS A 505 -7.40 5.86 -5.21
N LEU A 506 -6.46 5.43 -4.38
CA LEU A 506 -6.35 4.03 -3.96
C LEU A 506 -7.49 3.62 -3.01
N SER A 507 -8.00 4.55 -2.21
CA SER A 507 -9.21 4.34 -1.39
C SER A 507 -10.44 4.12 -2.28
N GLN A 508 -10.58 4.87 -3.38
CA GLN A 508 -11.68 4.70 -4.34
C GLN A 508 -11.63 3.33 -5.06
N GLU A 509 -10.43 2.82 -5.34
CA GLU A 509 -10.22 1.49 -5.93
C GLU A 509 -10.36 0.35 -4.89
N GLY A 510 -10.61 0.69 -3.62
CA GLY A 510 -10.76 -0.25 -2.51
C GLY A 510 -9.46 -1.01 -2.20
N ALA A 511 -8.30 -0.36 -2.37
CA ALA A 511 -7.00 -0.91 -1.99
C ALA A 511 -6.65 -0.64 -0.51
N VAL A 512 -7.23 0.40 0.09
CA VAL A 512 -7.06 0.80 1.50
C VAL A 512 -8.43 0.97 2.15
N GLU A 513 -8.63 0.39 3.34
CA GLU A 513 -9.91 0.44 4.07
C GLU A 513 -10.06 1.71 4.91
N ALA A 514 -11.29 2.06 5.25
CA ALA A 514 -11.60 3.36 5.85
C ALA A 514 -11.15 3.50 7.31
N GLU A 515 -10.94 2.38 8.01
CA GLU A 515 -10.67 2.33 9.46
C GLU A 515 -9.17 2.42 9.79
N ASP A 516 -8.27 1.99 8.90
CA ASP A 516 -6.79 1.94 9.09
C ASP A 516 -5.99 2.76 8.06
N LYS A 517 -6.56 3.86 7.54
CA LYS A 517 -6.05 4.61 6.37
C LYS A 517 -4.58 5.07 6.43
N GLY A 518 -4.04 5.30 7.63
CA GLY A 518 -2.69 5.86 7.81
C GLY A 518 -1.62 4.78 7.75
N GLU A 519 -1.63 3.86 8.71
CA GLU A 519 -0.54 2.91 8.90
C GLU A 519 -0.43 1.88 7.77
N GLU A 520 -1.56 1.34 7.30
CA GLU A 520 -1.55 0.37 6.20
C GLU A 520 -0.99 1.01 4.93
N PHE A 521 -1.40 2.25 4.64
CA PHE A 521 -0.96 2.98 3.46
C PHE A 521 0.54 3.26 3.49
N GLU A 522 1.10 3.67 4.63
CA GLU A 522 2.55 3.89 4.78
C GLU A 522 3.35 2.59 4.62
N GLN A 523 2.89 1.49 5.21
CA GLN A 523 3.55 0.19 5.05
C GLN A 523 3.53 -0.29 3.60
N MET A 524 2.40 -0.11 2.93
CA MET A 524 2.23 -0.42 1.52
C MET A 524 3.14 0.43 0.64
N LEU A 525 3.19 1.75 0.86
CA LEU A 525 4.08 2.64 0.12
C LEU A 525 5.55 2.28 0.35
N LYS A 526 5.95 2.02 1.60
CA LYS A 526 7.31 1.58 1.93
C LYS A 526 7.67 0.29 1.20
N PHE A 527 6.76 -0.68 1.15
CA PHE A 527 6.96 -1.91 0.38
C PHE A 527 7.19 -1.63 -1.12
N TYR A 528 6.35 -0.78 -1.72
CA TYR A 528 6.44 -0.48 -3.15
C TYR A 528 7.65 0.42 -3.52
N ASP A 529 8.09 1.26 -2.59
CA ASP A 529 9.32 2.06 -2.66
C ASP A 529 10.57 1.17 -2.56
N GLU A 530 10.59 0.24 -1.59
CA GLU A 530 11.68 -0.71 -1.40
C GLU A 530 11.93 -1.56 -2.66
N ILE A 531 10.86 -2.02 -3.34
CA ILE A 531 10.97 -2.80 -4.59
C ILE A 531 11.19 -1.95 -5.86
N GLY A 532 11.02 -0.62 -5.77
CA GLY A 532 11.20 0.31 -6.89
C GLY A 532 10.11 0.27 -7.97
N GLU A 533 8.89 -0.18 -7.67
CA GLU A 533 7.77 -0.09 -8.65
C GLU A 533 7.18 1.33 -8.72
N LEU A 534 7.26 2.06 -7.59
CA LEU A 534 7.11 3.51 -7.41
C LEU A 534 8.23 3.99 -6.46
N GLN A 535 8.39 5.30 -6.30
CA GLN A 535 9.32 5.88 -5.34
C GLN A 535 8.67 7.00 -4.54
N VAL A 536 8.90 7.04 -3.23
CA VAL A 536 8.36 8.04 -2.32
C VAL A 536 9.44 9.09 -2.02
N MET A 537 9.20 10.32 -2.47
CA MET A 537 10.15 11.43 -2.36
C MET A 537 9.52 12.56 -1.52
N GLY A 538 9.39 12.30 -0.22
CA GLY A 538 8.68 13.17 0.70
C GLY A 538 7.16 13.08 0.52
N ASP A 539 6.53 14.21 0.16
CA ASP A 539 5.08 14.28 -0.08
C ASP A 539 4.70 13.93 -1.53
N VAL A 540 5.68 13.74 -2.41
CA VAL A 540 5.48 13.39 -3.82
C VAL A 540 5.82 11.92 -4.04
N VAL A 541 4.97 11.21 -4.77
CA VAL A 541 5.17 9.82 -5.18
C VAL A 541 5.43 9.77 -6.68
N VAL A 542 6.58 9.21 -7.06
CA VAL A 542 6.97 8.95 -8.45
C VAL A 542 6.40 7.60 -8.86
N LEU A 543 5.40 7.61 -9.74
CA LEU A 543 4.75 6.41 -10.24
C LEU A 543 5.54 5.74 -11.37
N ASN A 544 6.43 6.48 -12.04
CA ASN A 544 7.23 5.95 -13.15
C ASN A 544 8.64 6.57 -13.20
N MET A 545 9.65 5.83 -12.75
CA MET A 545 11.04 6.28 -12.78
C MET A 545 11.57 6.61 -14.17
N LYS A 546 11.09 5.93 -15.23
CA LYS A 546 11.51 6.27 -16.60
C LYS A 546 11.10 7.67 -17.00
N ALA A 547 9.95 8.13 -16.53
CA ALA A 547 9.49 9.49 -16.79
C ALA A 547 10.28 10.52 -15.96
N LEU A 548 10.74 10.18 -14.76
CA LEU A 548 11.66 11.04 -14.00
C LEU A 548 13.03 11.17 -14.70
N VAL A 549 13.57 10.06 -15.22
CA VAL A 549 14.81 10.09 -16.02
C VAL A 549 14.63 11.00 -17.23
N GLN A 550 13.50 10.89 -17.94
CA GLN A 550 13.19 11.75 -19.08
C GLN A 550 13.18 13.24 -18.71
N LEU A 551 12.63 13.61 -17.55
CA LEU A 551 12.65 15.01 -17.09
C LEU A 551 14.06 15.55 -16.91
N VAL A 552 14.98 14.73 -16.37
CA VAL A 552 16.38 15.11 -16.19
C VAL A 552 17.11 15.19 -17.52
N VAL A 553 16.88 14.24 -18.43
CA VAL A 553 17.46 14.26 -19.79
C VAL A 553 17.06 15.52 -20.52
N GLU A 554 15.77 15.84 -20.57
CA GLU A 554 15.28 17.06 -21.23
C GLU A 554 15.77 18.35 -20.57
N LEU A 555 16.06 18.32 -19.26
CA LEU A 555 16.66 19.46 -18.56
C LEU A 555 18.14 19.65 -18.92
N VAL A 556 18.88 18.55 -19.11
CA VAL A 556 20.30 18.59 -19.48
C VAL A 556 20.49 18.93 -20.96
N GLU A 557 19.54 18.52 -21.81
CA GLU A 557 19.52 18.78 -23.26
C GLU A 557 18.87 20.14 -23.62
N LEU A 558 18.72 21.05 -22.64
CA LEU A 558 18.25 22.41 -22.89
C LEU A 558 19.19 23.14 -23.87
N ASP A 559 18.62 23.78 -24.88
CA ASP A 559 19.39 24.57 -25.86
C ASP A 559 20.09 25.75 -25.16
N CYS A 560 21.28 26.13 -25.67
CA CYS A 560 22.04 27.27 -25.16
C CYS A 560 21.30 28.61 -25.32
N ASP A 561 20.33 28.70 -26.23
CA ASP A 561 19.45 29.88 -26.37
C ASP A 561 18.40 29.96 -25.24
N ASP A 562 18.09 28.85 -24.59
CA ASP A 562 17.09 28.75 -23.53
C ASP A 562 17.68 28.91 -22.12
N HIS A 563 19.01 29.07 -22.01
CA HIS A 563 19.70 29.32 -20.75
C HIS A 563 20.92 30.24 -20.89
N GLU A 564 21.16 31.10 -19.90
CA GLU A 564 22.39 31.91 -19.83
C GLU A 564 23.23 31.39 -18.66
N LEU A 565 24.36 30.71 -18.94
CA LEU A 565 25.23 30.09 -17.92
C LEU A 565 24.45 29.23 -16.89
N GLY A 566 23.51 28.43 -17.39
CA GLY A 566 22.66 27.56 -16.58
C GLY A 566 21.49 28.25 -15.85
N ILE A 567 21.25 29.54 -16.05
CA ILE A 567 20.02 30.20 -15.59
C ILE A 567 18.91 30.03 -16.63
N VAL A 568 17.78 29.47 -16.20
CA VAL A 568 16.66 29.09 -17.05
C VAL A 568 15.39 29.80 -16.58
N HIS A 569 14.62 30.33 -17.52
CA HIS A 569 13.31 30.93 -17.24
C HIS A 569 12.22 29.84 -17.13
N VAL A 570 11.22 30.06 -16.27
CA VAL A 570 10.11 29.12 -16.05
C VAL A 570 9.34 28.78 -17.34
N THR A 571 9.27 29.71 -18.29
CA THR A 571 8.64 29.47 -19.60
C THR A 571 9.43 28.48 -20.46
N SER A 572 10.76 28.49 -20.37
CA SER A 572 11.63 27.53 -21.07
C SER A 572 11.45 26.14 -20.46
N LEU A 573 11.44 26.03 -19.12
CA LEU A 573 11.12 24.78 -18.43
C LEU A 573 9.74 24.24 -18.83
N ARG A 574 8.73 25.12 -18.95
CA ARG A 574 7.37 24.75 -19.37
C ARG A 574 7.33 24.26 -20.83
N ARG A 575 8.17 24.81 -21.70
CA ARG A 575 8.27 24.42 -23.12
C ARG A 575 8.93 23.05 -23.25
N VAL A 576 10.00 22.82 -22.51
CA VAL A 576 10.73 21.55 -22.46
C VAL A 576 9.81 20.46 -21.91
N TRP A 577 9.28 20.63 -20.70
CA TRP A 577 8.36 19.68 -20.08
C TRP A 577 6.89 19.84 -20.50
N LYS A 578 6.63 20.11 -21.78
CA LYS A 578 5.27 20.34 -22.33
C LYS A 578 4.31 19.16 -22.16
N PHE A 579 4.84 17.95 -21.96
CA PHE A 579 4.04 16.76 -21.77
C PHE A 579 3.41 16.66 -20.37
N LEU A 580 3.88 17.46 -19.41
CA LEU A 580 3.34 17.49 -18.05
C LEU A 580 2.05 18.32 -17.97
N THR A 581 1.11 17.86 -17.14
CA THR A 581 -0.03 18.69 -16.73
C THR A 581 0.46 19.89 -15.90
N ALA A 582 -0.41 20.89 -15.67
CA ALA A 582 -0.07 22.03 -14.81
C ALA A 582 0.31 21.57 -13.39
N GLU A 583 -0.47 20.67 -12.80
CA GLU A 583 -0.24 20.10 -11.46
C GLU A 583 1.08 19.31 -11.37
N ASN A 584 1.38 18.48 -12.37
CA ASN A 584 2.60 17.68 -12.36
C ASN A 584 3.86 18.51 -12.64
N PHE A 585 3.73 19.59 -13.40
CA PHE A 585 4.83 20.54 -13.62
C PHE A 585 5.22 21.23 -12.31
N LEU A 586 4.24 21.74 -11.55
CA LEU A 586 4.50 22.32 -10.23
C LEU A 586 5.10 21.29 -9.27
N SER A 587 4.61 20.05 -9.32
CA SER A 587 5.16 18.95 -8.52
C SER A 587 6.60 18.61 -8.92
N ALA A 588 6.94 18.67 -10.21
CA ALA A 588 8.29 18.43 -10.70
C ALA A 588 9.26 19.55 -10.28
N ILE A 589 8.84 20.81 -10.36
CA ILE A 589 9.62 21.97 -9.88
C ILE A 589 9.87 21.82 -8.38
N ALA A 590 8.81 21.60 -7.58
CA ALA A 590 8.94 21.42 -6.13
C ALA A 590 9.86 20.24 -5.76
N LEU A 591 9.79 19.15 -6.53
CA LEU A 591 10.70 18.01 -6.36
C LEU A 591 12.15 18.40 -6.66
N PHE A 592 12.41 19.05 -7.79
CA PHE A 592 13.77 19.37 -8.21
C PHE A 592 14.41 20.46 -7.34
N GLU A 593 13.62 21.41 -6.83
CA GLU A 593 14.04 22.36 -5.79
C GLU A 593 14.41 21.64 -4.50
N ARG A 594 13.57 20.69 -4.06
CA ARG A 594 13.81 19.93 -2.83
C ARG A 594 15.11 19.14 -2.86
N TYR A 595 15.60 18.74 -4.04
CA TYR A 595 16.86 18.00 -4.22
C TYR A 595 18.03 18.89 -4.70
N ASP A 596 17.89 20.22 -4.63
CA ASP A 596 18.92 21.19 -5.06
C ASP A 596 19.37 21.00 -6.53
N ILE A 597 18.49 20.46 -7.39
CA ILE A 597 18.69 20.33 -8.85
C ILE A 597 18.27 21.62 -9.56
N LEU A 598 17.22 22.26 -9.06
CA LEU A 598 16.81 23.60 -9.43
C LEU A 598 16.99 24.51 -8.21
N CYS A 599 17.55 25.69 -8.41
CA CYS A 599 17.66 26.69 -7.37
C CYS A 599 16.89 27.95 -7.78
N PRO A 600 15.83 28.35 -7.05
CA PRO A 600 15.08 29.55 -7.38
C PRO A 600 15.95 30.80 -7.11
N ILE A 601 16.19 31.58 -8.17
CA ILE A 601 16.85 32.90 -8.09
C ILE A 601 15.78 33.98 -7.91
N SER A 602 14.71 33.89 -8.68
CA SER A 602 13.54 34.78 -8.61
C SER A 602 12.24 33.98 -8.76
N GLN A 603 11.09 34.64 -8.82
CA GLN A 603 9.81 33.96 -9.06
C GLN A 603 9.74 33.29 -10.45
N GLU A 604 10.58 33.72 -11.40
CA GLU A 604 10.51 33.28 -12.79
C GLU A 604 11.82 32.66 -13.31
N GLN A 605 12.92 32.76 -12.56
CA GLN A 605 14.24 32.28 -12.96
C GLN A 605 14.82 31.26 -11.97
N TYR A 606 15.38 30.19 -12.53
CA TYR A 606 16.01 29.10 -11.81
C TYR A 606 17.46 28.94 -12.26
N LEU A 607 18.38 28.72 -11.33
CA LEU A 607 19.69 28.16 -11.64
C LEU A 607 19.55 26.64 -11.77
N VAL A 608 20.13 26.09 -12.83
CA VAL A 608 20.31 24.66 -13.06
C VAL A 608 21.80 24.34 -12.97
N PRO A 609 22.32 23.85 -11.83
CA PRO A 609 23.75 23.57 -11.66
C PRO A 609 24.32 22.57 -12.68
N LEU A 610 23.47 21.69 -13.23
CA LEU A 610 23.88 20.72 -14.25
C LEU A 610 24.28 21.35 -15.59
N LEU A 611 23.78 22.56 -15.88
CA LEU A 611 24.06 23.32 -17.11
C LEU A 611 25.26 24.26 -16.96
N LEU A 612 25.95 24.24 -15.81
CA LEU A 612 27.13 25.07 -15.58
C LEU A 612 28.32 24.57 -16.41
N GLU A 613 28.99 25.52 -17.05
CA GLU A 613 30.23 25.28 -17.78
C GLU A 613 31.42 25.11 -16.83
N THR A 614 32.48 24.45 -17.30
CA THR A 614 33.71 24.31 -16.52
C THR A 614 34.65 25.48 -16.83
N SER A 615 35.19 26.14 -15.81
CA SER A 615 36.15 27.23 -16.02
C SER A 615 37.50 26.67 -16.48
N GLU A 616 38.01 27.15 -17.63
CA GLU A 616 39.30 26.76 -18.23
C GLU A 616 40.54 27.39 -17.56
N VAL A 617 40.32 28.30 -16.58
CA VAL A 617 41.38 29.11 -15.95
C VAL A 617 42.45 28.26 -15.24
N THR A 618 42.19 26.99 -14.94
CA THR A 618 43.16 26.07 -14.35
C THR A 618 44.21 25.48 -15.31
N THR A 619 44.04 25.60 -16.64
CA THR A 619 44.95 24.98 -17.63
C THR A 619 45.65 25.95 -18.59
N ALA A 620 45.20 27.20 -18.70
CA ALA A 620 45.73 28.18 -19.68
C ALA A 620 46.63 29.29 -19.07
N LYS A 621 47.39 28.99 -18.01
CA LYS A 621 48.52 29.85 -17.57
C LYS A 621 49.84 29.11 -17.69
N GLN A 622 50.14 28.61 -18.89
CA GLN A 622 51.49 28.12 -19.17
C GLN A 622 52.18 28.77 -20.36
N GLU A 623 51.50 29.49 -21.25
CA GLU A 623 52.17 30.28 -22.28
C GLU A 623 51.40 31.60 -22.47
N GLU A 624 52.16 32.69 -22.54
CA GLU A 624 51.76 34.08 -22.80
C GLU A 624 51.29 34.93 -21.62
N ALA A 625 52.20 35.80 -21.22
CA ALA A 625 51.99 36.92 -20.34
C ALA A 625 51.24 38.02 -21.12
N ASP A 626 49.92 38.10 -20.93
CA ASP A 626 49.17 39.33 -21.17
C ASP A 626 48.64 39.87 -19.83
N GLN A 627 48.93 41.15 -19.61
CA GLN A 627 48.95 41.85 -18.33
C GLN A 627 47.59 42.41 -17.87
N ASP A 628 46.46 41.99 -18.45
CA ASP A 628 45.16 42.61 -18.12
C ASP A 628 43.95 41.66 -18.00
N ALA A 629 44.18 40.34 -17.91
CA ALA A 629 43.12 39.40 -17.52
C ALA A 629 43.08 39.27 -15.98
N SER A 630 42.17 39.99 -15.32
CA SER A 630 42.00 39.94 -13.86
C SER A 630 41.85 38.49 -13.39
N ALA A 631 42.79 38.02 -12.57
CA ALA A 631 42.73 36.67 -12.00
C ALA A 631 41.45 36.50 -11.19
N PHE A 632 40.82 35.32 -11.30
CA PHE A 632 39.53 35.02 -10.68
C PHE A 632 39.54 35.38 -9.17
N TRP A 633 40.56 35.00 -8.41
CA TRP A 633 40.84 35.60 -7.09
C TRP A 633 42.25 35.15 -6.71
N ASP A 634 43.19 36.07 -6.57
CA ASP A 634 44.54 35.78 -6.04
C ASP A 634 44.53 35.83 -4.50
N THR A 635 44.79 34.69 -3.85
CA THR A 635 44.66 34.54 -2.39
C THR A 635 45.68 35.40 -1.64
N GLU A 636 45.20 36.29 -0.76
CA GLU A 636 46.04 37.15 0.08
C GLU A 636 46.41 36.43 1.39
N GLU A 637 47.51 36.81 2.07
CA GLU A 637 47.90 36.19 3.36
C GLU A 637 46.86 36.40 4.47
N SER A 638 45.96 37.38 4.33
CA SER A 638 44.85 37.64 5.23
C SER A 638 43.62 36.74 5.01
N ASP A 639 43.57 35.99 3.90
CA ASP A 639 42.42 35.16 3.57
C ASP A 639 42.43 33.87 4.40
N THR A 640 41.25 33.47 4.88
CA THR A 640 41.10 32.19 5.59
C THR A 640 40.82 31.08 4.58
N VAL A 641 41.62 30.01 4.59
CA VAL A 641 41.44 28.83 3.73
C VAL A 641 40.95 27.64 4.53
N LEU A 642 39.82 27.07 4.10
CA LEU A 642 39.11 25.95 4.70
C LEU A 642 39.01 24.80 3.70
N TYR A 643 39.04 23.56 4.18
CA TYR A 643 38.87 22.37 3.36
C TYR A 643 37.79 21.44 3.91
N PHE A 644 36.95 20.95 3.00
CA PHE A 644 36.13 19.77 3.24
C PHE A 644 36.75 18.59 2.48
N LYS A 645 37.31 17.63 3.21
CA LYS A 645 37.93 16.43 2.64
C LYS A 645 36.96 15.26 2.67
N PHE A 646 36.68 14.70 1.49
CA PHE A 646 35.82 13.55 1.30
C PHE A 646 36.66 12.28 1.17
N TYR A 647 36.32 11.25 1.93
CA TYR A 647 37.07 10.00 1.90
C TYR A 647 36.51 9.08 0.83
N LYS A 648 37.35 8.70 -0.13
CA LYS A 648 37.01 7.69 -1.16
C LYS A 648 35.71 8.01 -1.93
N PHE A 649 35.41 9.29 -2.13
CA PHE A 649 34.24 9.75 -2.89
C PHE A 649 34.57 11.05 -3.63
N HIS A 650 34.25 11.12 -4.92
CA HIS A 650 34.42 12.32 -5.74
C HIS A 650 33.26 13.31 -5.50
N PRO A 651 33.50 14.52 -4.97
CA PRO A 651 32.46 15.33 -4.36
C PRO A 651 31.76 16.28 -5.36
N GLU A 652 31.96 16.14 -6.65
CA GLU A 652 31.36 17.02 -7.67
C GLU A 652 29.83 17.10 -7.54
N ALA A 653 29.16 15.97 -7.32
CA ALA A 653 27.70 15.95 -7.17
C ALA A 653 27.21 16.72 -5.92
N ILE A 654 27.99 16.70 -4.83
CA ILE A 654 27.66 17.46 -3.60
C ILE A 654 28.05 18.92 -3.75
N PHE A 655 29.15 19.19 -4.47
CA PHE A 655 29.66 20.52 -4.75
C PHE A 655 28.64 21.33 -5.55
N LEU A 656 28.07 20.76 -6.62
CA LEU A 656 27.06 21.45 -7.44
C LEU A 656 25.80 21.85 -6.66
N ARG A 657 25.37 21.03 -5.71
CA ARG A 657 24.23 21.37 -4.81
C ARG A 657 24.60 22.45 -3.81
N LEU A 658 25.80 22.37 -3.25
CA LEU A 658 26.29 23.38 -2.32
C LEU A 658 26.50 24.74 -3.02
N LEU A 659 26.98 24.74 -4.27
CA LEU A 659 27.06 25.94 -5.12
C LEU A 659 25.67 26.57 -5.31
N ALA A 660 24.66 25.75 -5.60
CA ALA A 660 23.29 26.22 -5.80
C ALA A 660 22.74 26.94 -4.55
N ARG A 661 22.92 26.35 -3.35
CA ARG A 661 22.53 26.97 -2.08
C ARG A 661 23.29 28.26 -1.81
N CYS A 662 24.60 28.26 -2.02
CA CYS A 662 25.44 29.45 -1.87
C CYS A 662 25.00 30.58 -2.80
N LEU A 663 24.68 30.27 -4.05
CA LEU A 663 24.17 31.26 -5.00
C LEU A 663 22.82 31.83 -4.55
N SER A 664 21.87 30.97 -4.12
CA SER A 664 20.56 31.42 -3.64
C SER A 664 20.69 32.43 -2.49
N ILE A 665 21.61 32.17 -1.55
CA ILE A 665 21.85 33.06 -0.41
C ILE A 665 22.54 34.35 -0.87
N SER A 666 23.52 34.24 -1.77
CA SER A 666 24.23 35.41 -2.30
C SER A 666 23.28 36.36 -3.03
N GLN A 667 22.34 35.85 -3.82
CA GLN A 667 21.34 36.65 -4.53
C GLN A 667 20.32 37.30 -3.58
N LYS A 668 20.01 36.68 -2.44
CA LYS A 668 19.08 37.23 -1.44
C LYS A 668 19.72 38.31 -0.56
N THR A 669 21.02 38.21 -0.32
CA THR A 669 21.73 39.06 0.66
C THR A 669 22.48 40.22 0.02
N HIS A 670 22.64 40.22 -1.31
CA HIS A 670 23.33 41.26 -2.05
C HIS A 670 22.51 41.64 -3.29
N ASP A 671 22.11 42.91 -3.40
CA ASP A 671 21.44 43.47 -4.58
C ASP A 671 22.44 43.55 -5.74
N LEU A 672 22.69 42.42 -6.41
CA LEU A 672 23.45 42.42 -7.65
C LEU A 672 22.57 43.08 -8.73
N GLY A 673 22.87 44.34 -9.05
CA GLY A 673 22.31 45.01 -10.23
C GLY A 673 22.54 44.19 -11.50
N ARG A 674 21.69 44.39 -12.52
CA ARG A 674 21.87 43.77 -13.85
C ARG A 674 23.25 44.16 -14.40
N GLY A 675 24.17 43.21 -14.48
CA GLY A 675 25.46 43.38 -15.17
C GLY A 675 26.73 43.09 -14.37
N ALA A 676 26.66 42.66 -13.11
CA ALA A 676 27.83 42.09 -12.43
C ALA A 676 27.91 40.60 -12.78
N ASP A 677 28.81 40.26 -13.70
CA ASP A 677 28.98 38.92 -14.25
C ASP A 677 29.08 37.84 -13.18
N ARG A 678 28.27 36.79 -13.37
CA ARG A 678 28.01 35.75 -12.40
C ARG A 678 29.14 34.71 -12.44
N ASP A 679 30.13 34.90 -11.58
CA ASP A 679 31.33 34.05 -11.39
C ASP A 679 31.03 32.64 -10.80
N VAL A 680 30.11 31.88 -11.40
CA VAL A 680 29.79 30.50 -10.98
C VAL A 680 29.95 29.52 -12.14
N TYR A 681 30.78 28.50 -11.91
CA TYR A 681 31.15 27.45 -12.84
C TYR A 681 31.05 26.08 -12.16
N ARG A 682 31.10 25.02 -12.94
CA ARG A 682 31.01 23.63 -12.48
C ARG A 682 32.10 23.23 -11.48
N ASN A 683 33.27 23.85 -11.56
CA ASN A 683 34.45 23.59 -10.72
C ASN A 683 34.77 24.70 -9.72
N VAL A 684 34.17 25.89 -9.85
CA VAL A 684 34.48 27.05 -9.01
C VAL A 684 33.31 28.01 -8.93
N GLY A 685 33.07 28.63 -7.77
CA GLY A 685 32.09 29.70 -7.63
C GLY A 685 32.50 30.78 -6.65
N ARG A 686 32.10 32.03 -6.90
CA ARG A 686 32.24 33.14 -5.94
C ARG A 686 30.91 33.61 -5.42
N PHE A 687 30.92 33.99 -4.16
CA PHE A 687 29.71 34.30 -3.43
C PHE A 687 29.94 35.44 -2.44
N TYR A 688 28.87 36.19 -2.23
CA TYR A 688 28.78 37.22 -1.21
C TYR A 688 27.73 36.75 -0.19
N GLN A 689 27.99 36.93 1.10
CA GLN A 689 26.97 36.75 2.13
C GLN A 689 26.87 38.03 2.95
N GLY A 690 25.89 38.86 2.61
CA GLY A 690 25.76 40.21 3.14
C GLY A 690 27.02 41.04 2.89
N HIS A 691 27.36 41.90 3.85
CA HIS A 691 28.61 42.68 3.84
C HIS A 691 29.72 42.05 4.71
N ASP A 692 29.46 40.88 5.31
CA ASP A 692 30.35 40.25 6.27
C ASP A 692 31.36 39.29 5.62
N PHE A 693 30.98 38.62 4.53
CA PHE A 693 31.80 37.59 3.88
C PHE A 693 31.81 37.72 2.36
N TYR A 694 33.01 37.71 1.80
CA TYR A 694 33.26 37.41 0.39
C TYR A 694 34.04 36.10 0.34
N TYR A 695 33.60 35.12 -0.46
CA TYR A 695 34.26 33.83 -0.48
C TYR A 695 34.22 33.13 -1.84
N LYS A 696 35.26 32.34 -2.10
CA LYS A 696 35.42 31.49 -3.28
C LYS A 696 35.38 30.02 -2.87
N MET A 697 34.70 29.20 -3.64
CA MET A 697 34.65 27.75 -3.47
C MET A 697 35.21 27.05 -4.70
N GLU A 698 36.10 26.08 -4.51
CA GLU A 698 36.80 25.37 -5.59
C GLU A 698 36.76 23.86 -5.37
N LEU A 699 36.48 23.11 -6.44
CA LEU A 699 36.58 21.65 -6.44
C LEU A 699 38.04 21.25 -6.71
N VAL A 700 38.69 20.65 -5.72
CA VAL A 700 40.12 20.28 -5.77
C VAL A 700 40.25 18.76 -5.71
N CYS A 701 40.34 18.13 -6.89
CA CYS A 701 40.41 16.67 -7.05
C CYS A 701 41.62 16.18 -7.88
N PRO A 702 42.88 16.45 -7.48
CA PRO A 702 44.06 16.06 -8.27
C PRO A 702 44.34 14.55 -8.31
N SER A 703 43.83 13.76 -7.35
CA SER A 703 43.98 12.30 -7.33
C SER A 703 42.80 11.62 -6.62
N VAL A 704 42.67 10.29 -6.76
CA VAL A 704 41.56 9.48 -6.21
C VAL A 704 41.47 9.56 -4.67
N GLU A 705 42.59 9.84 -4.00
CA GLU A 705 42.65 9.98 -2.54
C GLU A 705 42.45 11.43 -2.06
N GLN A 706 42.52 12.38 -2.99
CA GLN A 706 42.51 13.81 -2.72
C GLN A 706 41.25 14.41 -3.31
N ASN A 707 40.13 14.14 -2.66
CA ASN A 707 38.80 14.63 -3.02
C ASN A 707 38.41 15.74 -2.05
N MET A 708 38.54 17.00 -2.45
CA MET A 708 38.38 18.13 -1.54
C MET A 708 37.54 19.24 -2.15
N ILE A 709 36.81 19.95 -1.31
CA ILE A 709 36.26 21.26 -1.62
C ILE A 709 37.06 22.29 -0.81
N GLN A 710 37.71 23.21 -1.51
CA GLN A 710 38.42 24.33 -0.91
C GLN A 710 37.49 25.53 -0.81
N VAL A 711 37.52 26.22 0.33
CA VAL A 711 36.79 27.48 0.55
C VAL A 711 37.78 28.53 1.00
N THR A 712 37.94 29.59 0.22
CA THR A 712 38.77 30.76 0.55
C THR A 712 37.84 31.91 0.93
N VAL A 713 38.05 32.49 2.12
CA VAL A 713 37.14 33.47 2.72
C VAL A 713 37.90 34.75 3.07
N LYS A 714 37.34 35.89 2.63
CA LYS A 714 37.70 37.23 3.09
C LYS A 714 36.60 37.74 4.02
N CYS A 715 36.97 37.94 5.28
CA CYS A 715 36.07 38.41 6.32
C CYS A 715 36.11 39.94 6.44
N ALA A 716 34.98 40.55 6.77
CA ALA A 716 34.94 41.95 7.18
C ALA A 716 35.79 42.20 8.45
N PRO A 717 36.25 43.44 8.69
CA PRO A 717 37.04 43.76 9.88
C PRO A 717 36.32 43.35 11.17
N ASN A 718 37.03 42.69 12.08
CA ASN A 718 36.51 42.14 13.35
C ASN A 718 35.50 40.98 13.23
N ARG A 719 35.35 40.36 12.05
CA ARG A 719 34.55 39.13 11.86
C ARG A 719 35.44 37.91 11.71
N GLY A 720 35.07 36.81 12.38
CA GLY A 720 35.68 35.49 12.21
C GLY A 720 34.94 34.63 11.18
N PRO A 721 35.59 33.59 10.62
CA PRO A 721 34.99 32.68 9.64
C PRO A 721 33.96 31.71 10.23
N HIS A 722 33.79 31.65 11.57
CA HIS A 722 32.95 30.66 12.26
C HIS A 722 31.54 30.56 11.69
N SER A 723 30.82 31.68 11.55
CA SER A 723 29.42 31.66 11.12
C SER A 723 29.26 31.16 9.68
N LEU A 724 30.18 31.53 8.78
CA LEU A 724 30.18 31.02 7.41
C LEU A 724 30.51 29.53 7.37
N LEU A 725 31.56 29.09 8.08
CA LEU A 725 31.95 27.68 8.15
C LEU A 725 30.85 26.82 8.76
N SER A 726 30.22 27.29 9.83
CA SER A 726 29.09 26.61 10.49
C SER A 726 27.90 26.47 9.55
N ARG A 727 27.56 27.52 8.81
CA ARG A 727 26.50 27.45 7.79
C ARG A 727 26.84 26.46 6.69
N LEU A 728 28.05 26.51 6.12
CA LEU A 728 28.49 25.59 5.07
C LEU A 728 28.54 24.13 5.54
N HIS A 729 28.99 23.89 6.78
CA HIS A 729 28.98 22.56 7.39
C HIS A 729 27.56 22.05 7.58
N ASN A 730 26.64 22.88 8.07
CA ASN A 730 25.22 22.52 8.20
C ASN A 730 24.57 22.24 6.83
N ASP A 731 24.86 23.05 5.80
CA ASP A 731 24.38 22.81 4.45
C ASP A 731 24.87 21.46 3.90
N LEU A 732 26.15 21.15 4.11
CA LEU A 732 26.74 19.87 3.73
C LEU A 732 26.13 18.70 4.50
N GLN A 733 25.90 18.84 5.81
CA GLN A 733 25.24 17.81 6.63
C GLN A 733 23.82 17.53 6.12
N GLN A 734 23.04 18.57 5.82
CA GLN A 734 21.69 18.41 5.29
C GLN A 734 21.67 17.70 3.93
N ILE A 735 22.58 18.06 3.01
CA ILE A 735 22.68 17.39 1.71
C ILE A 735 23.13 15.93 1.90
N ARG A 736 24.10 15.70 2.80
CA ARG A 736 24.58 14.36 3.14
C ARG A 736 23.47 13.48 3.69
N ASP A 737 22.77 13.93 4.72
CA ASP A 737 21.75 13.13 5.39
C ASP A 737 20.56 12.82 4.49
N ARG A 738 20.22 13.74 3.59
CA ARG A 738 19.14 13.55 2.62
C ARG A 738 19.53 12.57 1.50
N ASP A 739 20.74 12.70 0.95
CA ASP A 739 21.07 12.11 -0.35
C ASP A 739 22.26 11.15 -0.33
N PHE A 740 23.19 11.31 0.61
CA PHE A 740 24.46 10.58 0.72
C PHE A 740 24.69 10.06 2.15
N PRO A 741 23.77 9.25 2.72
CA PRO A 741 23.74 8.93 4.15
C PRO A 741 25.03 8.29 4.70
N TYR A 742 25.80 7.61 3.85
CA TYR A 742 27.05 6.94 4.24
C TYR A 742 28.33 7.70 3.81
N LEU A 743 28.20 8.96 3.41
CA LEU A 743 29.34 9.77 2.97
C LEU A 743 30.11 10.34 4.16
N ASN A 744 31.37 9.94 4.28
CA ASN A 744 32.26 10.45 5.31
C ASN A 744 33.08 11.62 4.78
N TYR A 745 33.08 12.73 5.53
CA TYR A 745 33.93 13.88 5.27
C TYR A 745 34.48 14.48 6.56
N THR A 746 35.52 15.31 6.42
CA THR A 746 36.10 16.10 7.50
C THR A 746 36.25 17.55 7.07
N ALA A 747 35.92 18.46 7.97
CA ALA A 747 36.18 19.89 7.84
C ALA A 747 37.47 20.24 8.57
N GLY A 748 38.33 21.05 7.96
CA GLY A 748 39.60 21.41 8.58
C GLY A 748 40.41 22.50 7.87
N PHE A 749 41.55 22.83 8.48
CA PHE A 749 42.48 23.85 8.01
C PHE A 749 43.76 23.23 7.46
N PRO A 750 44.45 23.89 6.51
CA PRO A 750 45.77 23.45 6.08
C PRO A 750 46.78 23.55 7.25
N CYS A 751 47.56 22.49 7.47
CA CYS A 751 48.57 22.46 8.54
C CYS A 751 49.73 23.43 8.24
N PRO A 752 49.98 24.46 9.08
CA PRO A 752 51.04 25.44 8.84
C PRO A 752 52.46 24.85 8.86
N ALA A 753 52.70 23.78 9.64
CA ALA A 753 54.01 23.13 9.71
C ALA A 753 54.31 22.24 8.51
N CYS A 754 53.28 21.66 7.89
CA CYS A 754 53.46 20.81 6.70
C CYS A 754 53.52 21.65 5.42
N SER A 755 52.78 22.76 5.35
CA SER A 755 52.80 23.68 4.20
C SER A 755 54.13 24.41 4.03
N SER A 756 54.79 24.77 5.15
CA SER A 756 56.10 25.43 5.14
C SER A 756 57.28 24.49 4.85
N PHE A 757 57.14 23.19 5.13
CA PHE A 757 58.15 22.17 4.82
C PHE A 757 58.27 21.94 3.30
N ASN A 758 57.14 21.87 2.59
CA ASN A 758 57.09 21.67 1.14
C ASN A 758 57.66 22.86 0.33
N LYS A 759 57.75 24.06 0.92
CA LYS A 759 58.38 25.23 0.29
C LYS A 759 59.91 25.25 0.40
N ARG A 760 60.51 24.52 1.36
CA ARG A 760 61.97 24.56 1.64
C ARG A 760 62.77 23.52 0.86
N GLU A 761 62.19 22.37 0.60
CA GLU A 761 62.77 21.38 -0.33
C GLU A 761 62.18 21.68 -1.71
N GLY A 762 63.00 22.11 -2.66
CA GLY A 762 62.59 22.48 -4.03
C GLY A 762 61.96 21.30 -4.80
N ALA A 763 60.72 20.94 -4.45
CA ALA A 763 59.96 19.89 -5.10
C ALA A 763 59.64 20.34 -6.53
N ARG A 764 60.03 19.52 -7.51
CA ARG A 764 59.68 19.71 -8.92
C ARG A 764 58.14 19.83 -9.00
N LYS A 765 57.65 20.79 -9.80
CA LYS A 765 56.22 21.11 -10.06
C LYS A 765 55.26 19.91 -10.31
N ARG A 766 55.77 18.68 -10.52
CA ARG A 766 54.97 17.46 -10.75
C ARG A 766 54.53 16.74 -9.47
N ASP A 767 55.17 16.98 -8.33
CA ASP A 767 54.83 16.33 -7.06
C ASP A 767 54.55 17.39 -5.99
N ASN A 768 53.39 18.05 -6.05
CA ASN A 768 52.94 18.88 -4.94
C ASN A 768 52.20 17.96 -3.95
N PRO A 769 52.76 17.64 -2.75
CA PRO A 769 52.11 16.75 -1.81
C PRO A 769 50.79 17.38 -1.34
N SER A 770 49.75 16.57 -1.12
CA SER A 770 48.46 17.10 -0.64
C SER A 770 48.65 17.93 0.63
N PRO A 771 47.92 19.05 0.77
CA PRO A 771 47.91 19.79 2.01
C PRO A 771 47.43 18.86 3.12
N HIS A 772 48.26 18.67 4.15
CA HIS A 772 47.85 17.95 5.34
C HIS A 772 46.80 18.79 6.06
N ILE A 773 45.57 18.27 6.17
CA ILE A 773 44.44 18.98 6.78
C ILE A 773 44.35 18.62 8.26
N LEU A 774 44.33 19.63 9.12
CA LEU A 774 44.05 19.49 10.54
C LEU A 774 42.52 19.40 10.72
N ARG A 775 42.04 18.22 11.14
CA ARG A 775 40.61 17.95 11.37
C ARG A 775 40.09 18.82 12.51
N VAL A 776 39.11 19.65 12.21
CA VAL A 776 38.36 20.45 13.19
C VAL A 776 37.09 19.73 13.60
N ALA A 777 36.35 19.21 12.62
CA ALA A 777 35.13 18.44 12.84
C ALA A 777 34.97 17.35 11.78
N GLY A 778 34.41 16.21 12.18
CA GLY A 778 33.86 15.20 11.29
C GLY A 778 32.47 15.57 10.76
N HIS A 779 32.00 14.78 9.80
CA HIS A 779 30.64 14.84 9.27
C HIS A 779 29.53 14.76 10.34
N ASP A 780 29.77 14.04 11.43
CA ASP A 780 28.87 13.73 12.55
C ASP A 780 29.14 14.60 13.78
N GLU A 781 30.15 15.46 13.73
CA GLU A 781 30.56 16.31 14.84
C GLU A 781 30.10 17.75 14.59
N GLU A 782 29.68 18.44 15.66
CA GLU A 782 29.48 19.88 15.64
C GLU A 782 30.84 20.60 15.61
N LEU A 783 30.86 21.77 14.98
CA LEU A 783 32.04 22.63 15.02
C LEU A 783 32.23 23.21 16.43
N PRO A 784 33.48 23.53 16.83
CA PRO A 784 33.77 24.20 18.10
C PRO A 784 32.89 25.45 18.29
N ARG A 785 32.51 25.75 19.53
CA ARG A 785 31.66 26.90 19.80
C ARG A 785 32.37 28.20 19.42
N PRO A 786 31.64 29.27 19.12
CA PRO A 786 32.25 30.54 18.80
C PRO A 786 33.11 31.07 19.95
N GLY A 787 34.35 31.46 19.66
CA GLY A 787 35.36 31.86 20.65
C GLY A 787 35.98 30.69 21.45
N GLU A 788 35.59 29.44 21.18
CA GLU A 788 36.23 28.25 21.74
C GLU A 788 37.51 27.93 20.96
N LYS A 789 38.63 27.83 21.66
CA LYS A 789 39.92 27.49 21.05
C LYS A 789 40.03 25.98 20.86
N ALA A 790 40.05 25.54 19.61
CA ALA A 790 40.35 24.14 19.29
C ALA A 790 41.86 23.92 19.23
N THR A 791 42.38 23.01 20.06
CA THR A 791 43.80 22.63 20.03
C THR A 791 44.00 21.44 19.08
N LEU A 792 44.64 21.68 17.94
CA LEU A 792 44.91 20.67 16.91
C LEU A 792 46.37 20.25 16.97
N MET A 793 46.66 18.95 16.92
CA MET A 793 48.04 18.44 16.97
C MET A 793 48.50 17.87 15.63
N CYS A 794 49.71 18.22 15.23
CA CYS A 794 50.39 17.59 14.10
C CYS A 794 51.89 17.50 14.37
N ARG A 795 52.48 16.31 14.19
CA ARG A 795 53.92 16.05 14.35
C ARG A 795 54.48 16.58 15.69
N GLY A 796 53.72 16.43 16.77
CA GLY A 796 54.12 16.89 18.12
C GLY A 796 54.04 18.40 18.34
N LYS A 797 53.50 19.19 17.39
CA LYS A 797 53.19 20.61 17.56
C LYS A 797 51.69 20.81 17.75
N ALA A 798 51.33 21.62 18.73
CA ALA A 798 49.96 22.07 18.95
C ALA A 798 49.71 23.38 18.20
N PHE A 799 48.55 23.48 17.56
CA PHE A 799 48.04 24.65 16.88
C PHE A 799 46.71 25.02 17.52
N GLU A 800 46.63 26.19 18.14
CA GLU A 800 45.35 26.74 18.58
C GLU A 800 44.65 27.38 17.38
N VAL A 801 43.46 26.88 17.07
CA VAL A 801 42.58 27.46 16.06
C VAL A 801 41.43 28.14 16.80
N ASP A 802 41.35 29.46 16.63
CA ASP A 802 40.21 30.27 17.04
C ASP A 802 39.38 30.59 15.80
N LEU A 803 38.13 30.15 15.79
CA LEU A 803 37.19 30.41 14.69
C LEU A 803 36.54 31.80 14.80
N GLY A 804 36.81 32.53 15.88
CA GLY A 804 36.27 33.86 16.19
C GLY A 804 34.98 33.80 17.01
N VAL A 805 34.62 34.94 17.62
CA VAL A 805 33.43 35.10 18.46
C VAL A 805 32.18 35.24 17.58
N HIS A 806 31.11 34.51 17.91
CA HIS A 806 29.79 34.70 17.32
C HIS A 806 29.13 35.88 18.00
N GLN A 807 28.99 36.97 17.27
CA GLN A 807 28.05 38.02 17.63
C GLN A 807 26.86 37.90 16.70
N GLN A 808 25.67 37.75 17.30
CA GLN A 808 24.39 37.69 16.60
C GLN A 808 24.29 38.85 15.62
N THR A 809 24.61 38.58 14.37
CA THR A 809 24.22 39.40 13.26
C THR A 809 23.97 38.44 12.11
N LEU A 810 22.69 38.38 11.74
CA LEU A 810 22.11 37.73 10.56
C LEU A 810 21.92 36.20 10.64
N ASP A 811 20.92 35.79 11.43
CA ASP A 811 20.00 34.70 11.08
C ASP A 811 19.11 35.04 9.86
N ALA A 812 19.65 35.76 8.87
CA ALA A 812 18.96 36.11 7.63
C ALA A 812 19.42 35.22 6.48
N ALA A 813 19.24 33.91 6.65
CA ALA A 813 19.10 32.95 5.56
C ALA A 813 18.40 31.68 6.06
N GLN A 814 17.22 31.81 6.68
CA GLN A 814 16.18 30.80 6.46
C GLN A 814 15.54 31.05 5.08
N PRO A 815 15.02 30.00 4.42
CA PRO A 815 14.43 30.12 3.10
C PRO A 815 13.30 31.15 3.10
N VAL A 816 13.06 31.75 1.94
CA VAL A 816 11.93 32.62 1.60
C VAL A 816 10.70 32.32 2.47
N LYS A 817 10.47 33.17 3.47
CA LYS A 817 9.16 33.76 3.68
C LYS A 817 9.33 35.23 3.32
N THR A 818 8.68 35.58 2.23
CA THR A 818 8.48 36.92 1.67
C THR A 818 8.34 37.99 2.75
N GLY A 819 8.98 39.13 2.49
CA GLY A 819 9.07 40.24 3.42
C GLY A 819 7.71 40.77 3.88
N GLU A 820 7.68 41.13 5.15
CA GLU A 820 7.05 42.37 5.58
C GLU A 820 8.13 43.31 6.09
N SER A 821 8.17 44.48 5.44
CA SER A 821 8.74 45.72 5.94
C SER A 821 8.27 45.97 7.38
N LYS A 822 9.22 46.26 8.29
CA LYS A 822 8.86 46.90 9.57
C LYS A 822 9.00 48.39 9.43
N THR A 823 7.85 49.06 9.34
CA THR A 823 7.66 50.36 9.99
C THR A 823 6.37 50.33 10.80
N SER A 824 6.54 50.65 12.08
CA SER A 824 5.58 50.64 13.21
C SER A 824 5.20 49.26 13.76
N GLN A 825 5.72 48.97 14.95
CA GLN A 825 5.47 47.75 15.73
C GLN A 825 4.00 47.69 16.18
N GLN A 826 3.23 46.77 15.63
CA GLN A 826 1.98 46.30 16.23
C GLN A 826 2.13 44.80 16.48
N LYS A 827 2.30 44.41 17.76
CA LYS A 827 2.40 42.99 18.15
C LYS A 827 1.13 42.25 17.70
N SER A 828 1.28 41.07 17.11
CA SER A 828 0.16 40.26 16.64
C SER A 828 -0.67 39.77 17.83
N VAL A 829 -1.98 40.01 17.80
CA VAL A 829 -2.92 39.60 18.87
C VAL A 829 -2.90 38.09 19.11
N ARG A 830 -2.49 37.29 18.11
CA ARG A 830 -2.39 35.83 18.22
C ARG A 830 -1.39 35.36 19.26
N GLU A 831 -0.39 36.18 19.63
CA GLU A 831 0.57 35.85 20.70
C GLU A 831 -0.10 35.65 22.06
N TYR A 832 -1.26 36.28 22.27
CA TYR A 832 -2.03 36.21 23.51
C TYR A 832 -3.03 35.05 23.54
N PHE A 833 -3.21 34.31 22.44
CA PHE A 833 -4.27 33.30 22.33
C PHE A 833 -4.07 32.13 23.26
N PHE A 834 -2.83 31.69 23.46
CA PHE A 834 -2.54 30.65 24.44
C PHE A 834 -2.86 31.11 25.86
N PHE A 835 -2.54 32.35 26.20
CA PHE A 835 -2.87 32.91 27.51
C PHE A 835 -4.39 32.99 27.73
N VAL A 836 -5.12 33.49 26.73
CA VAL A 836 -6.59 33.61 26.80
C VAL A 836 -7.25 32.22 26.82
N LYS A 837 -6.81 31.28 25.98
CA LYS A 837 -7.26 29.88 25.99
C LYS A 837 -7.14 29.25 27.38
N GLU A 838 -5.97 29.39 28.00
CA GLU A 838 -5.71 28.76 29.30
C GLU A 838 -6.51 29.40 30.45
N LYS A 839 -6.87 30.68 30.33
CA LYS A 839 -7.59 31.43 31.39
C LYS A 839 -9.10 31.49 31.21
N VAL A 840 -9.62 31.42 29.98
CA VAL A 840 -11.07 31.53 29.67
C VAL A 840 -11.73 30.16 29.63
N SER A 841 -11.06 29.14 29.06
CA SER A 841 -11.53 27.75 28.99
C SER A 841 -13.04 27.59 28.69
N SER A 842 -13.90 27.39 29.69
CA SER A 842 -15.35 27.10 29.54
C SER A 842 -16.18 28.29 29.05
N ASP A 843 -15.77 29.52 29.32
CA ASP A 843 -16.59 30.73 29.11
C ASP A 843 -16.43 31.31 27.69
N TRP A 844 -15.87 30.49 26.79
CA TRP A 844 -15.54 30.88 25.43
C TRP A 844 -16.77 31.24 24.58
N LYS A 845 -17.97 30.74 24.93
CA LYS A 845 -19.22 31.05 24.20
C LYS A 845 -19.69 32.47 24.46
N ASP A 846 -19.60 32.94 25.70
CA ASP A 846 -19.96 34.30 26.07
C ASP A 846 -18.97 35.29 25.46
N LEU A 847 -17.68 34.95 25.51
CA LEU A 847 -16.63 35.70 24.80
C LEU A 847 -16.88 35.72 23.28
N ALA A 848 -17.35 34.63 22.68
CA ALA A 848 -17.65 34.57 21.23
C ALA A 848 -18.76 35.56 20.83
N LEU A 849 -19.78 35.74 21.68
CA LEU A 849 -20.88 36.66 21.44
C LEU A 849 -20.40 38.12 21.46
N PHE A 850 -19.55 38.49 22.42
CA PHE A 850 -18.96 39.84 22.49
C PHE A 850 -17.90 40.10 21.42
N LEU A 851 -17.45 39.06 20.72
CA LEU A 851 -16.57 39.15 19.55
C LEU A 851 -17.33 39.10 18.22
N ASP A 852 -18.67 39.27 18.25
CA ASP A 852 -19.58 39.30 17.10
C ASP A 852 -19.59 38.00 16.27
N LEU A 853 -19.40 36.83 16.89
CA LEU A 853 -19.65 35.55 16.21
C LEU A 853 -21.13 35.17 16.23
N GLU A 854 -21.63 34.77 15.06
CA GLU A 854 -23.02 34.29 14.91
C GLU A 854 -23.23 32.93 15.62
N ASP A 855 -24.43 32.69 16.14
CA ASP A 855 -24.80 31.45 16.83
C ASP A 855 -24.58 30.17 16.01
N SER A 856 -24.62 30.26 14.68
CA SER A 856 -24.29 29.15 13.78
C SER A 856 -22.78 28.83 13.82
N GLY A 857 -21.93 29.85 13.87
CA GLY A 857 -20.49 29.73 14.06
C GLY A 857 -20.14 29.15 15.42
N ILE A 858 -20.78 29.63 16.49
CA ILE A 858 -20.57 29.13 17.86
C ILE A 858 -20.98 27.66 17.97
N ARG A 859 -22.13 27.26 17.41
CA ARG A 859 -22.56 25.84 17.40
C ARG A 859 -21.60 24.94 16.59
N ASN A 860 -21.09 25.42 15.47
CA ASN A 860 -20.10 24.68 14.69
C ASN A 860 -18.77 24.53 15.45
N ILE A 861 -18.31 25.55 16.17
CA ILE A 861 -17.12 25.48 17.02
C ILE A 861 -17.33 24.50 18.18
N ALA A 862 -18.52 24.50 18.80
CA ALA A 862 -18.87 23.60 19.90
C ALA A 862 -18.92 22.13 19.45
N ASN A 863 -19.41 21.86 18.24
CA ASN A 863 -19.55 20.52 17.69
C ASN A 863 -18.23 19.94 17.17
N ARG A 864 -17.33 20.78 16.64
CA ARG A 864 -16.08 20.32 16.00
C ARG A 864 -14.90 20.14 16.95
N ASN A 865 -15.02 20.62 18.19
CA ASN A 865 -13.97 20.48 19.20
C ASN A 865 -14.50 19.80 20.46
N PRO A 866 -13.78 18.80 20.98
CA PRO A 866 -14.24 17.99 22.11
C PRO A 866 -14.11 18.69 23.47
N ASP A 867 -13.07 19.51 23.66
CA ASP A 867 -12.78 20.21 24.93
C ASP A 867 -12.90 21.73 24.80
N ASP A 868 -13.23 22.39 25.92
CA ASP A 868 -13.51 23.84 25.94
C ASP A 868 -12.28 24.69 25.64
N LYS A 869 -11.07 24.20 25.92
CA LYS A 869 -9.83 24.92 25.56
C LYS A 869 -9.60 24.90 24.05
N SER A 870 -9.86 23.77 23.37
CA SER A 870 -9.83 23.72 21.91
C SER A 870 -10.94 24.58 21.30
N ARG A 871 -12.14 24.59 21.89
CA ARG A 871 -13.23 25.48 21.45
C ARG A 871 -12.87 26.97 21.59
N CYS A 872 -12.26 27.37 22.70
CA CYS A 872 -11.80 28.74 22.91
C CYS A 872 -10.71 29.15 21.92
N MET A 873 -9.72 28.29 21.71
CA MET A 873 -8.63 28.55 20.76
C MET A 873 -9.17 28.72 19.33
N ASP A 874 -10.11 27.87 18.97
CA ASP A 874 -10.70 27.84 17.64
C ASP A 874 -11.71 28.98 17.43
N MET A 875 -12.42 29.41 18.47
CA MET A 875 -13.22 30.64 18.45
C MET A 875 -12.34 31.88 18.19
N LEU A 876 -11.20 32.00 18.87
CA LEU A 876 -10.26 33.11 18.69
C LEU A 876 -9.64 33.12 17.28
N GLU A 877 -9.34 31.94 16.73
CA GLU A 877 -8.88 31.81 15.33
C GLU A 877 -9.97 32.17 14.32
N VAL A 878 -11.23 31.78 14.56
CA VAL A 878 -12.35 32.18 13.69
C VAL A 878 -12.58 33.68 13.75
N TRP A 879 -12.50 34.29 14.95
CA TRP A 879 -12.63 35.73 15.13
C TRP A 879 -11.58 36.50 14.32
N VAL A 880 -10.29 36.14 14.44
CA VAL A 880 -9.21 36.79 13.67
C VAL A 880 -9.36 36.53 12.17
N ARG A 881 -9.77 35.33 11.76
CA ARG A 881 -10.04 35.05 10.34
C ARG A 881 -11.18 35.89 9.78
N ARG A 882 -12.24 36.15 10.57
CA ARG A 882 -13.37 36.99 10.12
C ARG A 882 -13.03 38.47 10.08
N ARG A 883 -12.30 38.98 11.07
CA ARG A 883 -12.07 40.43 11.24
C ARG A 883 -10.79 40.95 10.58
N GLY A 884 -9.87 40.05 10.19
CA GLY A 884 -8.62 40.41 9.50
C GLY A 884 -7.79 41.42 10.31
N GLY A 885 -7.38 42.53 9.68
CA GLY A 885 -6.61 43.60 10.32
C GLY A 885 -7.36 44.40 11.42
N GLY A 886 -8.68 44.20 11.56
CA GLY A 886 -9.49 44.80 12.63
C GLY A 886 -9.54 43.97 13.93
N ALA A 887 -8.89 42.80 13.97
CA ALA A 887 -8.70 42.03 15.20
C ALA A 887 -7.48 42.55 15.97
N THR A 888 -7.67 43.64 16.73
CA THR A 888 -6.63 44.28 17.55
C THR A 888 -6.72 43.83 19.02
N LEU A 889 -5.63 44.01 19.78
CA LEU A 889 -5.56 43.59 21.19
C LEU A 889 -6.58 44.35 22.04
N GLU A 890 -6.82 45.62 21.71
CA GLU A 890 -7.79 46.48 22.40
C GLU A 890 -9.21 45.93 22.32
N VAL A 891 -9.61 45.42 21.16
CA VAL A 891 -10.96 44.84 20.96
C VAL A 891 -11.10 43.52 21.73
N LEU A 892 -10.04 42.70 21.76
CA LEU A 892 -10.04 41.47 22.56
C LEU A 892 -10.16 41.78 24.06
N MET A 893 -9.45 42.81 24.54
CA MET A 893 -9.51 43.24 25.94
C MET A 893 -10.88 43.81 26.32
N GLU A 894 -11.51 44.59 25.42
CA GLU A 894 -12.86 45.12 25.62
C GLU A 894 -13.90 43.99 25.67
N ALA A 895 -13.82 43.01 24.75
CA ALA A 895 -14.70 41.86 24.75
C ALA A 895 -14.53 40.98 26.00
N LEU A 896 -13.30 40.81 26.50
CA LEU A 896 -13.02 40.10 27.75
C LEU A 896 -13.60 40.83 28.98
N SER A 897 -13.50 42.17 29.01
CA SER A 897 -14.11 43.00 30.06
C SER A 897 -15.64 42.86 30.07
N ASN A 898 -16.26 42.96 28.89
CA ASN A 898 -17.71 42.86 28.71
C ASN A 898 -18.26 41.44 29.01
N ALA A 899 -17.44 40.41 28.82
CA ALA A 899 -17.74 39.03 29.22
C ALA A 899 -17.55 38.77 30.74
N GLY A 900 -17.21 39.78 31.55
CA GLY A 900 -17.00 39.64 33.00
C GLY A 900 -15.62 39.08 33.39
N LEU A 901 -14.66 39.01 32.46
CA LEU A 901 -13.34 38.40 32.63
C LEU A 901 -12.23 39.45 32.82
N GLN A 902 -12.48 40.47 33.66
CA GLN A 902 -11.57 41.60 33.88
C GLN A 902 -10.15 41.18 34.29
N ASN A 903 -10.02 40.15 35.12
CA ASN A 903 -8.72 39.63 35.57
C ASN A 903 -7.86 39.05 34.44
N VAL A 904 -8.48 38.54 33.37
CA VAL A 904 -7.77 38.06 32.17
C VAL A 904 -7.35 39.23 31.29
N ALA A 905 -8.21 40.24 31.14
CA ALA A 905 -7.90 41.45 30.40
C ALA A 905 -6.73 42.24 31.04
N ASP A 906 -6.70 42.37 32.37
CA ASP A 906 -5.59 43.03 33.07
C ASP A 906 -4.27 42.24 32.97
N GLY A 907 -4.36 40.91 32.85
CA GLY A 907 -3.21 40.03 32.61
C GLY A 907 -2.57 40.20 31.23
N LEU A 908 -3.30 40.75 30.25
CA LEU A 908 -2.79 41.05 28.91
C LEU A 908 -2.03 42.38 28.81
N ARG A 909 -2.06 43.22 29.85
CA ARG A 909 -1.33 44.50 29.93
C ARG A 909 0.10 44.37 30.48
N LYS A 910 0.42 43.26 31.14
CA LYS A 910 1.75 42.96 31.70
C LYS A 910 2.59 42.20 30.68
#